data_AF-C5CQ46-F1
#
_entry.id   AF-C5CQ46-F1
#
_cell.length_a   1.000
_cell.length_b   1.000
_cell.length_c   1.000
_cell.angle_alpha   90.00
_cell.angle_beta   90.00
_cell.angle_gamma   90.00
#
_symmetry.space_group_name_H-M   'P 1'
#
loop_
_entity.id
_entity.type
_entity.pdbx_description
1 polymer ?
#
loop_
_entity_poly.entity_id
_entity_poly.type
_entity_poly.pdbx_seq_one_letter_code
_entity_poly.pdbx_strand_id
1 'polypeptide(L)'
;MPSLTRKIPHALSVVTLALLGACGGGGGGGGGGGFGFIPPASNGGDPPAAAGTTLSGTVATGAALAGAVLTVFDQTGAKVCEVTTTAEGSYSCSLPAGTKAPLVIQAVRDDLTLYSTTASTATGTANVTPLTTIVVAQLAPNGDPAKLAAAIQADAGAVTAGSIGDQVARLLAALQPLLAALDASIDPMSGEFQANGTGQDRVLDALNVSVRPDGTASNIEITVKALPAGDDSPPVSIVFRSGDATIAALPAIDAATLVQPPTPAMVQALLDRINACYALPLAQRVDSPIEADGNAYGSAANVVAPACRTLFVNDDPASFVAAGAPIGRVSSGARRSFESLFRFGPTNLKHDRGNFEYFHKNGDIALTYRWTDVLGNTDNDVFNAKIVDGALKLTGNGNTYRAFVRPQLDKKDYLKHQNLVFHSVGYAVSVDNVRDGNGNPVLSKVVATTASLPGKELVLVPKAGLNSLVLTPDGTAGSALNSAVWRMSARYLDPAQPGSPSDFDNANLFATPAYTDEELGKIADQSVWKLEFFHADGATPNVVQYVRTFSRVPTIAEAVQTPMVELTPALRAQVLAESLGSPRGIVFAAPTPSEPNNVDFSADGGLDGWTVPAGALAPTSFSVFGRAPGAGGARFSETVTVRSTARKAMVYCQPVGASDTHCVPAGNSSWQYAQGSSISTFGFTARTARQVDVRKNFEVWTVTLP
;
A
#
# COMPACT_ATOMS: atom_id res chain seq x y z
N MET A 1 5.29 22.93 30.94
CA MET A 1 4.73 22.52 29.64
C MET A 1 3.92 21.26 29.89
N PRO A 2 2.64 21.19 29.51
CA PRO A 2 1.85 19.98 29.71
C PRO A 2 2.50 18.83 28.92
N SER A 3 2.67 17.66 29.56
CA SER A 3 3.29 16.49 28.91
C SER A 3 2.39 15.95 27.79
N LEU A 4 2.94 15.26 26.78
CA LEU A 4 2.16 14.52 25.76
C LEU A 4 1.12 13.58 26.39
N THR A 5 1.43 13.10 27.59
CA THR A 5 0.56 12.22 28.38
C THR A 5 -0.53 12.96 29.17
N ARG A 6 -0.55 14.30 29.15
CA ARG A 6 -1.42 15.17 29.98
C ARG A 6 -1.98 16.40 29.24
N LYS A 7 -1.96 16.44 27.91
CA LYS A 7 -2.59 17.55 27.18
C LYS A 7 -4.11 17.37 27.18
N ILE A 8 -4.81 18.25 27.91
CA ILE A 8 -6.26 18.39 27.82
C ILE A 8 -6.57 19.35 26.66
N PRO A 9 -7.33 18.95 25.62
CA PRO A 9 -7.98 19.92 24.78
C PRO A 9 -9.13 20.56 25.60
N HIS A 10 -8.97 21.81 26.02
CA HIS A 10 -10.10 22.60 26.49
C HIS A 10 -11.05 22.90 25.33
N ALA A 11 -11.89 21.93 24.98
CA ALA A 11 -13.09 22.16 24.19
C ALA A 11 -14.25 21.45 24.90
N LEU A 12 -15.10 22.25 25.55
CA LEU A 12 -16.35 21.80 26.15
C LEU A 12 -17.14 20.97 25.11
N SER A 13 -17.47 19.73 25.48
CA SER A 13 -18.58 19.00 24.88
C SER A 13 -19.88 19.77 25.15
N VAL A 14 -20.49 20.30 24.10
CA VAL A 14 -21.93 20.50 24.05
C VAL A 14 -22.45 19.77 22.82
N VAL A 15 -23.16 18.68 23.10
CA VAL A 15 -24.06 18.03 22.15
C VAL A 15 -25.21 19.00 21.89
N THR A 16 -25.37 19.45 20.64
CA THR A 16 -26.63 20.05 20.20
C THR A 16 -27.02 19.52 18.83
N LEU A 17 -28.05 18.69 18.85
CA LEU A 17 -28.90 18.31 17.73
C LEU A 17 -29.72 19.54 17.32
N ALA A 18 -29.68 19.97 16.05
CA ALA A 18 -30.71 20.86 15.50
C ALA A 18 -30.84 20.70 13.97
N LEU A 19 -32.04 20.25 13.58
CA LEU A 19 -32.58 20.15 12.23
C LEU A 19 -33.04 21.52 11.70
N LEU A 20 -32.99 21.65 10.36
CA LEU A 20 -33.83 22.43 9.42
C LEU A 20 -34.24 23.90 9.75
N GLY A 21 -34.16 24.78 8.73
CA GLY A 21 -34.98 25.99 8.70
C GLY A 21 -34.54 27.10 7.75
N ALA A 22 -34.90 26.96 6.47
CA ALA A 22 -35.33 27.95 5.47
C ALA A 22 -35.15 29.49 5.67
N CYS A 23 -34.86 30.12 4.51
CA CYS A 23 -35.53 31.31 3.94
C CYS A 23 -35.25 32.73 4.48
N GLY A 24 -34.95 33.63 3.51
CA GLY A 24 -35.21 35.08 3.55
C GLY A 24 -34.05 35.92 4.08
N GLY A 25 -33.62 37.01 3.46
CA GLY A 25 -34.15 37.81 2.36
C GLY A 25 -33.63 39.25 2.48
N GLY A 26 -33.62 39.99 1.37
CA GLY A 26 -33.45 41.46 1.31
C GLY A 26 -32.20 41.91 0.54
N GLY A 27 -32.25 42.80 -0.46
CA GLY A 27 -33.37 43.54 -1.05
C GLY A 27 -32.87 44.83 -1.72
N GLY A 28 -33.50 45.19 -2.86
CA GLY A 28 -33.50 46.53 -3.48
C GLY A 28 -32.52 46.74 -4.65
N GLY A 29 -32.87 47.25 -5.83
CA GLY A 29 -34.16 47.73 -6.37
C GLY A 29 -33.92 48.65 -7.59
N GLY A 30 -34.81 48.57 -8.60
CA GLY A 30 -34.98 49.50 -9.74
C GLY A 30 -34.38 49.01 -11.07
N GLY A 31 -35.05 48.96 -12.22
CA GLY A 31 -36.41 49.37 -12.63
C GLY A 31 -36.40 49.78 -14.12
N GLY A 32 -37.21 49.11 -14.96
CA GLY A 32 -37.58 49.49 -16.35
C GLY A 32 -36.51 49.22 -17.42
N GLY A 33 -36.74 48.53 -18.54
CA GLY A 33 -37.95 48.31 -19.34
C GLY A 33 -37.78 49.01 -20.70
N GLY A 34 -37.61 48.26 -21.80
CA GLY A 34 -37.60 48.86 -23.15
C GLY A 34 -37.03 47.96 -24.26
N PHE A 35 -37.93 47.44 -25.10
CA PHE A 35 -37.65 46.72 -26.34
C PHE A 35 -36.95 47.58 -27.40
N GLY A 36 -36.07 46.97 -28.22
CA GLY A 36 -35.54 47.61 -29.43
C GLY A 36 -34.69 46.68 -30.29
N PHE A 37 -35.28 46.20 -31.40
CA PHE A 37 -34.62 45.51 -32.51
C PHE A 37 -33.65 46.45 -33.28
N ILE A 38 -32.40 46.03 -33.54
CA ILE A 38 -31.55 46.48 -34.66
C ILE A 38 -30.57 45.34 -35.05
N PRO A 39 -30.42 44.95 -36.34
CA PRO A 39 -29.41 43.99 -36.82
C PRO A 39 -28.17 44.71 -37.40
N PRO A 40 -27.17 43.98 -37.93
CA PRO A 40 -25.89 43.65 -37.30
C PRO A 40 -24.74 44.59 -37.69
N ALA A 41 -23.69 44.66 -36.86
CA ALA A 41 -22.40 45.23 -37.25
C ALA A 41 -21.37 44.10 -37.42
N SER A 42 -20.98 43.88 -38.67
CA SER A 42 -19.79 43.13 -39.08
C SER A 42 -18.53 43.79 -38.53
N ASN A 43 -17.65 43.04 -37.87
CA ASN A 43 -16.25 43.43 -37.70
C ASN A 43 -15.35 42.19 -37.65
N GLY A 44 -14.39 42.19 -38.59
CA GLY A 44 -13.05 41.61 -38.47
C GLY A 44 -12.96 40.15 -38.05
N GLY A 45 -12.83 39.26 -39.03
CA GLY A 45 -12.26 37.94 -38.78
C GLY A 45 -10.84 38.13 -38.22
N ASP A 46 -10.65 37.69 -36.97
CA ASP A 46 -9.32 37.41 -36.47
C ASP A 46 -8.62 36.45 -37.45
N PRO A 47 -7.32 36.64 -37.75
CA PRO A 47 -6.55 35.63 -38.46
C PRO A 47 -6.73 34.30 -37.72
N PRO A 48 -6.96 33.16 -38.41
CA PRO A 48 -7.09 31.89 -37.73
C PRO A 48 -5.87 31.71 -36.83
N ALA A 49 -6.11 31.57 -35.52
CA ALA A 49 -5.07 31.26 -34.56
C ALA A 49 -4.25 30.10 -35.13
N ALA A 50 -2.93 30.27 -35.22
CA ALA A 50 -2.04 29.25 -35.77
C ALA A 50 -2.41 27.90 -35.13
N ALA A 51 -2.73 26.91 -35.96
CA ALA A 51 -3.20 25.62 -35.49
C ALA A 51 -2.17 25.02 -34.53
N GLY A 52 -2.48 24.97 -33.25
CA GLY A 52 -1.64 24.33 -32.25
C GLY A 52 -1.46 22.87 -32.61
N THR A 53 -0.24 22.34 -32.45
CA THR A 53 -0.01 20.91 -32.61
C THR A 53 -0.69 20.17 -31.45
N THR A 54 -1.19 18.96 -31.71
CA THR A 54 -1.91 18.18 -30.70
C THR A 54 -1.14 16.91 -30.36
N LEU A 55 -0.79 16.75 -29.09
CA LEU A 55 -0.29 15.50 -28.55
C LEU A 55 -1.44 14.72 -27.93
N SER A 56 -1.64 13.48 -28.33
CA SER A 56 -2.69 12.61 -27.81
C SER A 56 -2.12 11.26 -27.40
N GLY A 57 -2.89 10.45 -26.68
CA GLY A 57 -2.47 9.09 -26.33
C GLY A 57 -3.32 8.48 -25.24
N THR A 58 -2.89 7.30 -24.79
CA THR A 58 -3.53 6.55 -23.71
C THR A 58 -2.58 6.39 -22.53
N VAL A 59 -3.09 6.61 -21.32
CA VAL A 59 -2.41 6.29 -20.07
C VAL A 59 -2.97 4.98 -19.54
N ALA A 60 -2.16 3.93 -19.47
CA ALA A 60 -2.63 2.60 -19.08
C ALA A 60 -1.54 1.73 -18.46
N THR A 61 -1.95 0.79 -17.60
CA THR A 61 -1.10 -0.28 -17.02
C THR A 61 -1.57 -1.68 -17.47
N GLY A 62 -2.15 -1.78 -18.67
CA GLY A 62 -3.06 -2.84 -19.11
C GLY A 62 -4.53 -2.43 -18.94
N ALA A 63 -4.84 -1.79 -17.81
CA ALA A 63 -6.09 -1.07 -17.63
C ALA A 63 -5.94 0.43 -17.91
N ALA A 64 -7.00 1.05 -18.44
CA ALA A 64 -7.13 2.51 -18.52
C ALA A 64 -6.84 3.16 -17.15
N LEU A 65 -5.90 4.10 -17.10
CA LEU A 65 -5.55 4.83 -15.89
C LEU A 65 -6.44 6.06 -15.72
N ALA A 66 -7.74 5.84 -15.55
CA ALA A 66 -8.72 6.92 -15.42
C ALA A 66 -8.42 7.91 -14.28
N GLY A 67 -8.71 9.19 -14.52
CA GLY A 67 -8.53 10.27 -13.54
C GLY A 67 -7.07 10.60 -13.17
N ALA A 68 -6.08 10.16 -13.93
CA ALA A 68 -4.70 10.58 -13.75
C ALA A 68 -4.50 12.03 -14.21
N VAL A 69 -3.69 12.78 -13.46
CA VAL A 69 -3.22 14.12 -13.87
C VAL A 69 -2.05 13.92 -14.81
N LEU A 70 -2.20 14.32 -16.07
CA LEU A 70 -1.18 14.26 -17.09
C LEU A 70 -0.60 15.65 -17.32
N THR A 71 0.72 15.76 -17.24
CA THR A 71 1.47 16.99 -17.43
C THR A 71 2.53 16.78 -18.52
N VAL A 72 2.65 17.74 -19.44
CA VAL A 72 3.70 17.76 -20.47
C VAL A 72 4.67 18.89 -20.18
N PHE A 73 5.95 18.53 -20.08
CA PHE A 73 7.06 19.46 -19.93
C PHE A 73 7.85 19.52 -21.24
N ASP A 74 8.18 20.73 -21.68
CA ASP A 74 8.99 20.94 -22.87
C ASP A 74 10.50 20.97 -22.57
N GLN A 75 11.32 21.10 -23.61
CA GLN A 75 12.77 21.16 -23.51
C GLN A 75 13.27 22.24 -22.55
N THR A 76 12.51 23.32 -22.37
CA THR A 76 12.88 24.43 -21.48
C THR A 76 12.49 24.20 -20.03
N GLY A 77 11.88 23.05 -19.71
CA GLY A 77 11.30 22.74 -18.41
C GLY A 77 9.94 23.40 -18.18
N ALA A 78 9.36 24.07 -19.18
CA ALA A 78 8.07 24.72 -19.05
C ALA A 78 6.95 23.68 -19.09
N LYS A 79 5.98 23.82 -18.17
CA LYS A 79 4.71 23.10 -18.26
C LYS A 79 3.92 23.66 -19.44
N VAL A 80 3.87 22.93 -20.54
CA VAL A 80 3.19 23.34 -21.77
C VAL A 80 1.76 22.82 -21.86
N CYS A 81 1.40 21.86 -20.99
CA CYS A 81 0.06 21.30 -20.96
C CYS A 81 -0.21 20.55 -19.66
N GLU A 82 -1.48 20.55 -19.23
CA GLU A 82 -1.98 19.75 -18.10
C GLU A 82 -3.44 19.37 -18.36
N VAL A 83 -3.74 18.07 -18.31
CA VAL A 83 -5.08 17.51 -18.54
C VAL A 83 -5.34 16.35 -17.58
N THR A 84 -6.61 15.97 -17.44
CA THR A 84 -7.00 14.75 -16.72
C THR A 84 -7.43 13.69 -17.73
N THR A 85 -6.95 12.45 -17.55
CA THR A 85 -7.31 11.33 -18.42
C THR A 85 -8.78 10.93 -18.24
N THR A 86 -9.43 10.53 -19.33
CA THR A 86 -10.82 10.05 -19.36
C THR A 86 -11.02 8.71 -18.63
N ALA A 87 -12.24 8.19 -18.59
CA ALA A 87 -12.53 6.85 -18.07
C ALA A 87 -11.81 5.74 -18.88
N GLU A 88 -11.58 6.00 -20.16
CA GLU A 88 -10.85 5.14 -21.10
C GLU A 88 -9.32 5.36 -21.02
N GLY A 89 -8.85 6.25 -20.14
CA GLY A 89 -7.43 6.57 -19.98
C GLY A 89 -6.86 7.45 -21.10
N SER A 90 -7.69 7.90 -22.04
CA SER A 90 -7.28 8.75 -23.15
C SER A 90 -7.02 10.19 -22.72
N TYR A 91 -6.14 10.87 -23.45
CA TYR A 91 -5.88 12.30 -23.30
C TYR A 91 -5.63 12.96 -24.65
N SER A 92 -5.91 14.27 -24.72
CA SER A 92 -5.57 15.13 -25.85
C SER A 92 -5.11 16.47 -25.32
N CYS A 93 -3.98 16.94 -25.84
CA CYS A 93 -3.25 18.06 -25.32
C CYS A 93 -2.83 18.99 -26.46
N SER A 94 -3.36 20.20 -26.49
CA SER A 94 -2.97 21.23 -27.47
C SER A 94 -1.69 21.91 -26.99
N LEU A 95 -0.61 21.77 -27.76
CA LEU A 95 0.68 22.35 -27.43
C LEU A 95 0.72 23.83 -27.85
N PRO A 96 1.12 24.75 -26.95
CA PRO A 96 1.33 26.15 -27.28
C PRO A 96 2.34 26.33 -28.42
N ALA A 97 2.12 27.36 -29.26
CA ALA A 97 3.10 27.76 -30.25
C ALA A 97 4.44 28.08 -29.58
N GLY A 98 5.55 27.58 -30.13
CA GLY A 98 6.89 27.75 -29.57
C GLY A 98 7.33 26.69 -28.57
N THR A 99 6.48 25.69 -28.27
CA THR A 99 6.87 24.47 -27.56
C THR A 99 8.10 23.84 -28.21
N LYS A 100 9.09 23.43 -27.41
CA LYS A 100 10.34 22.83 -27.89
C LYS A 100 10.47 21.36 -27.49
N ALA A 101 10.91 20.52 -28.41
CA ALA A 101 11.25 19.12 -28.13
C ALA A 101 12.70 18.99 -27.63
N PRO A 102 13.06 17.92 -26.89
CA PRO A 102 12.21 16.78 -26.47
C PRO A 102 11.17 17.15 -25.41
N LEU A 103 10.06 16.39 -25.39
CA LEU A 103 8.98 16.51 -24.39
C LEU A 103 9.06 15.37 -23.37
N VAL A 104 8.74 15.67 -22.12
CA VAL A 104 8.51 14.66 -21.07
C VAL A 104 7.04 14.70 -20.69
N ILE A 105 6.40 13.53 -20.74
CA ILE A 105 5.02 13.35 -20.34
C ILE A 105 5.02 12.60 -19.00
N GLN A 106 4.37 13.18 -18.00
CA GLN A 106 4.20 12.59 -16.68
C GLN A 106 2.71 12.38 -16.42
N ALA A 107 2.32 11.18 -16.01
CA ALA A 107 0.96 10.90 -15.53
C ALA A 107 1.02 10.45 -14.07
N VAL A 108 0.32 11.17 -13.19
CA VAL A 108 0.29 10.90 -11.74
C VAL A 108 -1.12 10.52 -11.32
N ARG A 109 -1.23 9.44 -10.56
CA ARG A 109 -2.46 9.05 -9.85
C ARG A 109 -2.10 8.42 -8.50
N ASP A 110 -2.36 9.15 -7.42
CA ASP A 110 -2.03 8.74 -6.05
C ASP A 110 -0.52 8.41 -5.91
N ASP A 111 -0.14 7.18 -5.56
CA ASP A 111 1.25 6.70 -5.42
C ASP A 111 1.86 6.17 -6.72
N LEU A 112 1.08 6.08 -7.81
CA LEU A 112 1.56 5.65 -9.12
C LEU A 112 1.92 6.87 -9.98
N THR A 113 3.15 6.88 -10.49
CA THR A 113 3.58 7.81 -11.53
C THR A 113 4.15 7.05 -12.71
N LEU A 114 3.64 7.35 -13.90
CA LEU A 114 4.12 6.82 -15.17
C LEU A 114 4.73 7.94 -16.01
N TYR A 115 5.69 7.56 -16.85
CA TYR A 115 6.43 8.50 -17.69
C TYR A 115 6.47 8.06 -19.14
N SER A 116 6.54 9.04 -20.04
CA SER A 116 6.82 8.85 -21.45
C SER A 116 7.63 10.05 -21.97
N THR A 117 8.15 9.93 -23.18
CA THR A 117 8.91 11.01 -23.83
C THR A 117 8.75 10.96 -25.34
N THR A 118 8.87 12.10 -26.00
CA THR A 118 8.93 12.20 -27.46
C THR A 118 9.95 13.25 -27.89
N ALA A 119 10.67 12.99 -28.98
CA ALA A 119 11.63 13.93 -29.56
C ALA A 119 10.98 14.91 -30.56
N SER A 120 9.64 14.97 -30.61
CA SER A 120 8.87 15.78 -31.57
C SER A 120 7.78 16.59 -30.88
N THR A 121 7.48 17.78 -31.43
CA THR A 121 6.32 18.60 -31.08
C THR A 121 5.21 18.55 -32.13
N ALA A 122 5.39 17.75 -33.20
CA ALA A 122 4.38 17.57 -34.23
C ALA A 122 3.14 16.87 -33.65
N THR A 123 2.00 17.06 -34.31
CA THR A 123 0.77 16.32 -33.97
C THR A 123 1.03 14.82 -34.02
N GLY A 124 0.66 14.09 -32.98
CA GLY A 124 0.91 12.66 -32.90
C GLY A 124 0.48 12.01 -31.59
N THR A 125 0.91 10.76 -31.44
CA THR A 125 0.58 9.91 -30.29
C THR A 125 1.79 9.75 -29.38
N ALA A 126 1.59 9.90 -28.07
CA ALA A 126 2.55 9.51 -27.04
C ALA A 126 1.81 8.77 -25.92
N ASN A 127 1.96 7.46 -25.87
CA ASN A 127 1.33 6.67 -24.81
C ASN A 127 2.13 6.79 -23.51
N VAL A 128 1.45 6.62 -22.38
CA VAL A 128 2.07 6.63 -21.06
C VAL A 128 1.76 5.31 -20.37
N THR A 129 2.72 4.40 -20.38
CA THR A 129 2.57 3.03 -19.91
C THR A 129 3.77 2.62 -19.05
N PRO A 130 3.71 1.46 -18.36
CA PRO A 130 4.89 0.95 -17.69
C PRO A 130 6.07 0.69 -18.64
N LEU A 131 5.81 0.32 -19.91
CA LEU A 131 6.87 0.12 -20.91
C LEU A 131 7.53 1.44 -21.33
N THR A 132 6.76 2.51 -21.51
CA THR A 132 7.36 3.84 -21.78
C THR A 132 8.13 4.35 -20.57
N THR A 133 7.70 3.98 -19.35
CA THR A 133 8.42 4.33 -18.12
C THR A 133 9.78 3.64 -18.04
N ILE A 134 9.91 2.39 -18.51
CA ILE A 134 11.22 1.71 -18.66
C ILE A 134 12.12 2.49 -19.62
N VAL A 135 11.60 2.89 -20.79
CA VAL A 135 12.36 3.65 -21.78
C VAL A 135 12.84 4.98 -21.18
N VAL A 136 11.96 5.70 -20.49
CA VAL A 136 12.33 6.94 -19.79
C VAL A 136 13.38 6.69 -18.71
N ALA A 137 13.26 5.61 -17.92
CA ALA A 137 14.26 5.24 -16.92
C ALA A 137 15.64 4.98 -17.55
N GLN A 138 15.70 4.33 -18.71
CA GLN A 138 16.97 4.06 -19.42
C GLN A 138 17.62 5.31 -20.00
N LEU A 139 16.82 6.32 -20.34
CA LEU A 139 17.31 7.61 -20.85
C LEU A 139 17.64 8.60 -19.72
N ALA A 140 17.04 8.42 -18.54
CA ALA A 140 17.17 9.35 -17.44
C ALA A 140 18.50 9.20 -16.68
N PRO A 141 19.06 10.29 -16.15
CA PRO A 141 20.24 10.22 -15.30
C PRO A 141 19.95 9.39 -14.05
N ASN A 142 20.91 8.53 -13.70
CA ASN A 142 20.82 7.59 -12.59
C ASN A 142 19.58 6.69 -12.63
N GLY A 143 18.99 6.48 -13.81
CA GLY A 143 17.84 5.61 -13.98
C GLY A 143 16.50 6.17 -13.49
N ASP A 144 16.45 7.41 -13.00
CA ASP A 144 15.28 7.98 -12.32
C ASP A 144 14.38 8.77 -13.29
N PRO A 145 13.20 8.26 -13.68
CA PRO A 145 12.33 8.91 -14.65
C PRO A 145 11.95 10.36 -14.31
N ALA A 146 11.84 10.68 -13.02
CA ALA A 146 11.48 12.02 -12.56
C ALA A 146 12.54 13.08 -12.92
N LYS A 147 13.78 12.65 -13.20
CA LYS A 147 14.91 13.54 -13.51
C LYS A 147 15.09 13.80 -15.00
N LEU A 148 14.35 13.11 -15.88
CA LEU A 148 14.54 13.25 -17.33
C LEU A 148 14.30 14.69 -17.82
N ALA A 149 13.27 15.37 -17.30
CA ALA A 149 12.94 16.73 -17.72
C ALA A 149 14.09 17.72 -17.42
N ALA A 150 14.69 17.63 -16.23
CA ALA A 150 15.84 18.44 -15.87
C ALA A 150 17.09 18.09 -16.70
N ALA A 151 17.27 16.81 -17.05
CA ALA A 151 18.37 16.38 -17.91
C ALA A 151 18.26 16.96 -19.33
N ILE A 152 17.06 16.92 -19.92
CA ILE A 152 16.79 17.53 -21.23
C ILE A 152 17.01 19.05 -21.19
N GLN A 153 16.62 19.70 -20.10
CA GLN A 153 16.82 21.14 -19.92
C GLN A 153 18.31 21.52 -19.90
N ALA A 154 19.14 20.67 -19.30
CA ALA A 154 20.59 20.84 -19.26
C ALA A 154 21.26 20.49 -20.61
N ASP A 155 20.79 19.45 -21.27
CA ASP A 155 21.26 19.01 -22.59
C ASP A 155 20.11 18.41 -23.42
N ALA A 156 19.65 19.15 -24.41
CA ALA A 156 18.60 18.71 -25.31
C ALA A 156 18.96 17.45 -26.11
N GLY A 157 20.27 17.23 -26.33
CA GLY A 157 20.80 16.06 -27.02
C GLY A 157 20.71 14.76 -26.23
N ALA A 158 20.39 14.83 -24.93
CA ALA A 158 20.21 13.66 -24.07
C ALA A 158 19.08 12.74 -24.56
N VAL A 159 18.07 13.29 -25.23
CA VAL A 159 16.95 12.54 -25.80
C VAL A 159 16.78 12.89 -27.27
N THR A 160 16.87 11.87 -28.13
CA THR A 160 16.67 12.00 -29.58
C THR A 160 15.74 10.88 -30.06
N ALA A 161 15.21 10.99 -31.27
CA ALA A 161 14.44 9.90 -31.88
C ALA A 161 15.26 8.60 -31.97
N GLY A 162 16.56 8.70 -32.24
CA GLY A 162 17.48 7.56 -32.28
C GLY A 162 17.67 6.92 -30.90
N SER A 163 17.92 7.72 -29.86
CA SER A 163 18.10 7.15 -28.50
C SER A 163 16.83 6.53 -27.95
N ILE A 164 15.64 7.09 -28.25
CA ILE A 164 14.36 6.46 -27.94
C ILE A 164 14.23 5.12 -28.69
N GLY A 165 14.49 5.12 -30.00
CA GLY A 165 14.42 3.91 -30.84
C GLY A 165 15.35 2.79 -30.37
N ASP A 166 16.57 3.12 -29.97
CA ASP A 166 17.54 2.15 -29.45
C ASP A 166 17.05 1.47 -28.15
N GLN A 167 16.47 2.24 -27.23
CA GLN A 167 15.91 1.68 -25.99
C GLN A 167 14.66 0.83 -26.25
N VAL A 168 13.78 1.30 -27.14
CA VAL A 168 12.61 0.52 -27.57
C VAL A 168 13.04 -0.81 -28.19
N ALA A 169 14.02 -0.81 -29.09
CA ALA A 169 14.52 -2.04 -29.73
C ALA A 169 15.07 -3.05 -28.71
N ARG A 170 15.83 -2.59 -27.71
CA ARG A 170 16.34 -3.45 -26.62
C ARG A 170 15.21 -4.03 -25.78
N LEU A 171 14.21 -3.21 -25.45
CA LEU A 171 13.04 -3.67 -24.70
C LEU A 171 12.22 -4.70 -25.48
N LEU A 172 11.96 -4.46 -26.76
CA LEU A 172 11.23 -5.40 -27.62
C LEU A 172 11.98 -6.72 -27.81
N ALA A 173 13.31 -6.68 -27.93
CA ALA A 173 14.13 -7.89 -27.97
C ALA A 173 13.98 -8.73 -26.68
N ALA A 174 13.89 -8.07 -25.52
CA ALA A 174 13.66 -8.75 -24.25
C ALA A 174 12.24 -9.36 -24.16
N LEU A 175 11.25 -8.69 -24.75
CA LEU A 175 9.84 -9.12 -24.77
C LEU A 175 9.51 -10.14 -25.87
N GLN A 176 10.42 -10.43 -26.79
CA GLN A 176 10.16 -11.27 -27.97
C GLN A 176 9.49 -12.62 -27.65
N PRO A 177 9.83 -13.36 -26.57
CA PRO A 177 9.14 -14.59 -26.21
C PRO A 177 7.65 -14.40 -25.92
N LEU A 178 7.26 -13.29 -25.28
CA LEU A 178 5.86 -12.96 -25.02
C LEU A 178 5.15 -12.55 -26.31
N LEU A 179 5.79 -11.72 -27.13
CA LEU A 179 5.23 -11.27 -28.41
C LEU A 179 4.96 -12.45 -29.34
N ALA A 180 5.87 -13.42 -29.40
CA ALA A 180 5.68 -14.66 -30.15
C ALA A 180 4.55 -15.53 -29.59
N ALA A 181 4.47 -15.68 -28.25
CA ALA A 181 3.41 -16.47 -27.61
C ALA A 181 2.01 -15.84 -27.78
N LEU A 182 1.91 -14.52 -27.91
CA LEU A 182 0.66 -13.78 -28.15
C LEU A 182 0.31 -13.62 -29.64
N ASP A 183 1.25 -13.94 -30.55
CA ASP A 183 1.18 -13.57 -31.97
C ASP A 183 0.89 -12.07 -32.17
N ALA A 184 1.67 -11.23 -31.48
CA ALA A 184 1.44 -9.79 -31.39
C ALA A 184 2.69 -8.96 -31.72
N SER A 185 2.47 -7.73 -32.17
CA SER A 185 3.47 -6.68 -32.30
C SER A 185 3.05 -5.45 -31.50
N ILE A 186 4.01 -4.68 -30.98
CA ILE A 186 3.74 -3.50 -30.16
C ILE A 186 4.72 -2.36 -30.50
N ASP A 187 4.19 -1.15 -30.60
CA ASP A 187 4.96 0.09 -30.50
C ASP A 187 4.55 0.78 -29.19
N PRO A 188 5.35 0.63 -28.12
CA PRO A 188 4.98 1.14 -26.80
C PRO A 188 4.89 2.67 -26.77
N MET A 189 5.56 3.38 -27.68
CA MET A 189 5.66 4.84 -27.66
C MET A 189 4.49 5.50 -28.38
N SER A 190 4.25 5.13 -29.65
CA SER A 190 3.26 5.80 -30.52
C SER A 190 2.18 4.88 -31.10
N GLY A 191 2.18 3.60 -30.75
CA GLY A 191 1.17 2.64 -31.18
C GLY A 191 -0.24 3.00 -30.69
N GLU A 192 -1.27 2.48 -31.34
CA GLU A 192 -2.65 2.69 -30.90
C GLU A 192 -2.97 1.74 -29.73
N PHE A 193 -3.24 2.31 -28.55
CA PHE A 193 -3.75 1.56 -27.40
C PHE A 193 -5.21 1.88 -27.15
N GLN A 194 -6.03 0.83 -27.21
CA GLN A 194 -7.40 0.83 -26.74
C GLN A 194 -7.44 -0.09 -25.53
N ALA A 195 -7.90 0.42 -24.38
CA ALA A 195 -7.99 -0.34 -23.12
C ALA A 195 -9.13 -1.38 -23.15
N ASN A 196 -9.04 -2.33 -24.08
CA ASN A 196 -10.06 -3.34 -24.38
C ASN A 196 -9.48 -4.77 -24.36
N GLY A 197 -8.21 -4.94 -24.04
CA GLY A 197 -7.51 -6.22 -23.97
C GLY A 197 -7.25 -6.89 -25.32
N THR A 198 -7.26 -6.12 -26.41
CA THR A 198 -6.99 -6.60 -27.77
C THR A 198 -5.79 -5.88 -28.40
N GLY A 199 -5.22 -6.45 -29.47
CA GLY A 199 -4.08 -5.84 -30.16
C GLY A 199 -2.87 -5.61 -29.25
N GLN A 200 -2.32 -4.39 -29.28
CA GLN A 200 -1.16 -4.01 -28.47
C GLN A 200 -1.47 -3.99 -26.96
N ASP A 201 -2.72 -3.70 -26.58
CA ASP A 201 -3.16 -3.64 -25.20
C ASP A 201 -3.06 -5.02 -24.51
N ARG A 202 -3.29 -6.09 -25.27
CA ARG A 202 -3.11 -7.47 -24.78
C ARG A 202 -1.70 -7.73 -24.26
N VAL A 203 -0.68 -7.08 -24.81
CA VAL A 203 0.70 -7.21 -24.33
C VAL A 203 0.86 -6.54 -22.96
N LEU A 204 0.26 -5.37 -22.75
CA LEU A 204 0.29 -4.68 -21.45
C LEU A 204 -0.51 -5.45 -20.39
N ASP A 205 -1.66 -5.99 -20.79
CA ASP A 205 -2.51 -6.82 -19.94
C ASP A 205 -1.80 -8.10 -19.47
N ALA A 206 -0.92 -8.65 -20.29
CA ALA A 206 -0.12 -9.82 -19.97
C ALA A 206 1.09 -9.51 -19.08
N LEU A 207 1.36 -8.24 -18.73
CA LEU A 207 2.55 -7.83 -17.99
C LEU A 207 2.23 -7.17 -16.65
N ASN A 208 3.12 -7.38 -15.70
CA ASN A 208 3.31 -6.55 -14.52
C ASN A 208 4.74 -6.00 -14.56
N VAL A 209 4.90 -4.69 -14.39
CA VAL A 209 6.18 -4.01 -14.54
C VAL A 209 6.46 -3.18 -13.30
N SER A 210 7.70 -3.23 -12.83
CA SER A 210 8.19 -2.36 -11.76
C SER A 210 9.46 -1.65 -12.18
N VAL A 211 9.57 -0.37 -11.81
CA VAL A 211 10.74 0.49 -12.04
C VAL A 211 11.05 1.17 -10.70
N ARG A 212 12.23 0.90 -10.14
CA ARG A 212 12.61 1.36 -8.80
C ARG A 212 13.98 2.05 -8.83
N PRO A 213 14.02 3.39 -8.86
CA PRO A 213 15.26 4.14 -8.77
C PRO A 213 15.95 3.91 -7.41
N ASP A 214 17.27 3.70 -7.44
CA ASP A 214 18.08 3.46 -6.25
C ASP A 214 19.11 4.57 -5.98
N GLY A 215 19.07 5.63 -6.79
CA GLY A 215 19.98 6.77 -6.74
C GLY A 215 21.14 6.69 -7.73
N THR A 216 21.43 5.51 -8.28
CA THR A 216 22.49 5.28 -9.28
C THR A 216 21.98 4.67 -10.60
N ALA A 217 20.96 3.82 -10.53
CA ALA A 217 20.18 3.33 -11.66
C ALA A 217 18.75 3.04 -11.17
N SER A 218 17.92 2.44 -12.03
CA SER A 218 16.68 1.79 -11.61
C SER A 218 16.83 0.27 -11.68
N ASN A 219 16.35 -0.42 -10.65
CA ASN A 219 16.03 -1.85 -10.76
C ASN A 219 14.69 -2.00 -11.48
N ILE A 220 14.65 -2.83 -12.50
CA ILE A 220 13.48 -3.04 -13.36
C ILE A 220 13.14 -4.52 -13.37
N GLU A 221 11.86 -4.84 -13.17
CA GLU A 221 11.34 -6.19 -13.36
C GLU A 221 10.15 -6.17 -14.32
N ILE A 222 10.13 -7.14 -15.23
CA ILE A 222 8.99 -7.44 -16.10
C ILE A 222 8.54 -8.86 -15.78
N THR A 223 7.30 -9.00 -15.30
CA THR A 223 6.68 -10.28 -14.96
C THR A 223 5.50 -10.56 -15.90
N VAL A 224 5.41 -11.78 -16.41
CA VAL A 224 4.29 -12.24 -17.25
C VAL A 224 3.17 -12.79 -16.37
N LYS A 225 1.94 -12.34 -16.61
CA LYS A 225 0.71 -12.79 -15.95
C LYS A 225 0.20 -14.11 -16.56
N ALA A 226 1.05 -15.13 -16.59
CA ALA A 226 0.71 -16.46 -17.05
C ALA A 226 0.00 -17.28 -15.96
N LEU A 227 -0.84 -18.25 -16.37
CA LEU A 227 -1.41 -19.24 -15.47
C LEU A 227 -0.29 -20.16 -14.92
N PRO A 228 -0.06 -20.22 -13.59
CA PRO A 228 0.99 -21.07 -13.03
C PRO A 228 0.70 -22.56 -13.22
N ALA A 229 1.74 -23.37 -13.48
CA ALA A 229 1.61 -24.83 -13.56
C ALA A 229 1.35 -25.48 -12.18
N GLY A 230 1.81 -24.83 -11.11
CA GLY A 230 1.74 -25.26 -9.72
C GLY A 230 1.63 -24.06 -8.78
N ASP A 231 1.14 -24.29 -7.55
CA ASP A 231 1.08 -23.24 -6.52
C ASP A 231 2.49 -22.79 -6.07
N ASP A 232 3.49 -23.64 -6.29
CA ASP A 232 4.93 -23.43 -6.05
C ASP A 232 5.69 -22.89 -7.27
N SER A 233 5.03 -22.71 -8.42
CA SER A 233 5.71 -22.31 -9.64
C SER A 233 6.31 -20.89 -9.51
N PRO A 234 7.59 -20.69 -9.86
CA PRO A 234 8.19 -19.37 -9.86
C PRO A 234 7.48 -18.46 -10.88
N PRO A 235 7.52 -17.13 -10.70
CA PRO A 235 7.03 -16.22 -11.71
C PRO A 235 7.86 -16.31 -12.99
N VAL A 236 7.22 -16.13 -14.14
CA VAL A 236 7.92 -15.93 -15.41
C VAL A 236 8.31 -14.46 -15.50
N SER A 237 9.54 -14.13 -15.12
CA SER A 237 10.02 -12.74 -15.10
C SER A 237 11.47 -12.59 -15.55
N ILE A 238 11.84 -11.35 -15.85
CA ILE A 238 13.22 -10.88 -16.00
C ILE A 238 13.46 -9.68 -15.10
N VAL A 239 14.68 -9.60 -14.57
CA VAL A 239 15.16 -8.47 -13.77
C VAL A 239 16.43 -7.92 -14.41
N PHE A 240 16.53 -6.60 -14.53
CA PHE A 240 17.68 -5.90 -15.07
C PHE A 240 17.78 -4.48 -14.50
N ARG A 241 18.89 -3.78 -14.76
CA ARG A 241 19.08 -2.39 -14.36
C ARG A 241 18.96 -1.45 -15.56
N SER A 242 18.48 -0.23 -15.34
CA SER A 242 18.30 0.76 -16.40
C SER A 242 19.60 1.15 -17.13
N GLY A 243 20.76 0.96 -16.49
CA GLY A 243 22.08 1.21 -17.08
C GLY A 243 22.71 0.00 -17.79
N ASP A 244 22.03 -1.15 -17.82
CA ASP A 244 22.59 -2.35 -18.45
C ASP A 244 22.69 -2.19 -19.97
N ALA A 245 23.84 -2.57 -20.52
CA ALA A 245 24.08 -2.49 -21.97
C ALA A 245 23.17 -3.43 -22.77
N THR A 246 22.76 -4.55 -22.16
CA THR A 246 21.91 -5.59 -22.75
C THR A 246 20.88 -6.06 -21.74
N ILE A 247 19.67 -6.38 -22.23
CA ILE A 247 18.60 -6.96 -21.42
C ILE A 247 18.44 -8.42 -21.82
N ALA A 248 18.39 -9.33 -20.84
CA ALA A 248 18.09 -10.73 -21.11
C ALA A 248 16.66 -10.89 -21.62
N ALA A 249 16.45 -11.82 -22.56
CA ALA A 249 15.10 -12.17 -23.01
C ALA A 249 14.30 -12.83 -21.89
N LEU A 250 12.97 -12.64 -21.92
CA LEU A 250 12.05 -13.39 -21.09
C LEU A 250 12.30 -14.91 -21.22
N PRO A 251 12.07 -15.70 -20.15
CA PRO A 251 12.00 -17.14 -20.30
C PRO A 251 10.97 -17.54 -21.36
N ALA A 252 11.08 -18.77 -21.89
CA ALA A 252 10.10 -19.29 -22.83
C ALA A 252 8.69 -19.31 -22.20
N ILE A 253 7.68 -18.91 -22.98
CA ILE A 253 6.29 -18.82 -22.54
C ILE A 253 5.45 -19.77 -23.38
N ASP A 254 4.72 -20.65 -22.71
CA ASP A 254 3.70 -21.47 -23.36
C ASP A 254 2.45 -20.62 -23.60
N ALA A 255 2.07 -20.46 -24.87
CA ALA A 255 0.88 -19.71 -25.26
C ALA A 255 -0.40 -20.24 -24.58
N ALA A 256 -0.48 -21.53 -24.24
CA ALA A 256 -1.62 -22.11 -23.53
C ALA A 256 -1.79 -21.54 -22.10
N THR A 257 -0.73 -21.00 -21.51
CA THR A 257 -0.76 -20.38 -20.17
C THR A 257 -1.20 -18.93 -20.20
N LEU A 258 -1.24 -18.29 -21.38
CA LEU A 258 -1.68 -16.90 -21.57
C LEU A 258 -3.20 -16.81 -21.69
N VAL A 259 -3.87 -17.18 -20.60
CA VAL A 259 -5.32 -17.09 -20.47
C VAL A 259 -5.78 -15.64 -20.39
N GLN A 260 -7.03 -15.38 -20.79
CA GLN A 260 -7.57 -14.02 -20.84
C GLN A 260 -7.68 -13.44 -19.41
N PRO A 261 -7.04 -12.29 -19.12
CA PRO A 261 -7.21 -11.59 -17.85
C PRO A 261 -8.61 -10.99 -17.71
N PRO A 262 -9.06 -10.68 -16.48
CA PRO A 262 -10.28 -9.91 -16.31
C PRO A 262 -10.11 -8.54 -16.95
N THR A 263 -11.14 -8.07 -17.66
CA THR A 263 -11.09 -6.72 -18.24
C THR A 263 -11.15 -5.67 -17.12
N PRO A 264 -10.64 -4.45 -17.35
CA PRO A 264 -10.76 -3.35 -16.40
C PRO A 264 -12.22 -3.06 -16.00
N ALA A 265 -13.15 -3.18 -16.96
CA ALA A 265 -14.58 -3.04 -16.73
C ALA A 265 -15.14 -4.09 -15.76
N MET A 266 -14.66 -5.35 -15.85
CA MET A 266 -15.06 -6.40 -14.91
C MET A 266 -14.57 -6.10 -13.50
N VAL A 267 -13.34 -5.59 -13.36
CA VAL A 267 -12.77 -5.18 -12.06
C VAL A 267 -13.59 -4.03 -11.47
N GLN A 268 -13.87 -2.98 -12.26
CA GLN A 268 -14.69 -1.86 -11.81
C GLN A 268 -16.11 -2.32 -11.42
N ALA A 269 -16.74 -3.17 -12.21
CA ALA A 269 -18.07 -3.71 -11.91
C ALA A 269 -18.10 -4.59 -10.65
N LEU A 270 -17.00 -5.24 -10.27
CA LEU A 270 -16.88 -5.90 -8.97
C LEU A 270 -16.84 -4.87 -7.85
N LEU A 271 -16.00 -3.84 -7.94
CA LEU A 271 -15.88 -2.80 -6.91
C LEU A 271 -17.20 -2.04 -6.72
N ASP A 272 -17.92 -1.73 -7.80
CA ASP A 272 -19.21 -1.06 -7.74
C ASP A 272 -20.26 -1.92 -7.02
N ARG A 273 -20.28 -3.24 -7.24
CA ARG A 273 -21.17 -4.15 -6.50
C ARG A 273 -20.79 -4.22 -5.03
N ILE A 274 -19.49 -4.25 -4.69
CA ILE A 274 -19.04 -4.21 -3.29
C ILE A 274 -19.52 -2.90 -2.64
N ASN A 275 -19.33 -1.78 -3.32
CA ASN A 275 -19.79 -0.46 -2.86
C ASN A 275 -21.32 -0.41 -2.68
N ALA A 276 -22.08 -1.04 -3.57
CA ALA A 276 -23.53 -1.14 -3.45
C ALA A 276 -23.96 -1.97 -2.23
N CYS A 277 -23.26 -3.07 -1.92
CA CYS A 277 -23.50 -3.83 -0.69
C CYS A 277 -23.25 -2.99 0.56
N TYR A 278 -22.11 -2.29 0.65
CA TYR A 278 -21.77 -1.49 1.85
C TYR A 278 -22.56 -0.18 1.96
N ALA A 279 -23.17 0.31 0.88
CA ALA A 279 -24.09 1.45 0.92
C ALA A 279 -25.39 1.14 1.68
N LEU A 280 -25.76 -0.14 1.78
CA LEU A 280 -26.93 -0.56 2.56
C LEU A 280 -26.67 -0.40 4.06
N PRO A 281 -27.65 0.05 4.86
CA PRO A 281 -27.58 -0.04 6.32
C PRO A 281 -27.36 -1.47 6.80
N LEU A 282 -26.73 -1.65 7.96
CA LEU A 282 -26.43 -2.97 8.54
C LEU A 282 -27.67 -3.89 8.59
N ALA A 283 -28.80 -3.38 9.06
CA ALA A 283 -30.06 -4.13 9.17
C ALA A 283 -30.65 -4.57 7.82
N GLN A 284 -30.17 -4.03 6.70
CA GLN A 284 -30.55 -4.49 5.36
C GLN A 284 -29.53 -5.48 4.80
N ARG A 285 -28.24 -5.37 5.16
CA ARG A 285 -27.19 -6.30 4.72
C ARG A 285 -27.40 -7.70 5.28
N VAL A 286 -27.69 -7.77 6.57
CA VAL A 286 -27.79 -9.04 7.31
C VAL A 286 -29.12 -9.16 8.07
N ASP A 287 -29.68 -10.37 8.08
CA ASP A 287 -30.81 -10.76 8.93
C ASP A 287 -30.27 -11.39 10.21
N SER A 288 -29.90 -10.53 11.15
CA SER A 288 -29.39 -10.90 12.47
C SER A 288 -29.78 -9.83 13.48
N PRO A 289 -29.99 -10.18 14.76
CA PRO A 289 -30.20 -9.19 15.81
C PRO A 289 -29.06 -8.16 15.84
N ILE A 290 -29.42 -6.89 15.94
CA ILE A 290 -28.46 -5.79 16.16
C ILE A 290 -28.35 -5.57 17.66
N GLU A 291 -27.14 -5.72 18.17
CA GLU A 291 -26.81 -5.55 19.58
C GLU A 291 -26.77 -4.07 19.97
N ALA A 292 -26.68 -3.80 21.28
CA ALA A 292 -26.64 -2.43 21.81
C ALA A 292 -25.43 -1.60 21.31
N ASP A 293 -24.35 -2.27 20.88
CA ASP A 293 -23.17 -1.64 20.27
C ASP A 293 -23.37 -1.28 18.78
N GLY A 294 -24.57 -1.56 18.24
CA GLY A 294 -24.93 -1.33 16.84
C GLY A 294 -24.40 -2.38 15.87
N ASN A 295 -23.76 -3.46 16.33
CA ASN A 295 -23.24 -4.53 15.48
C ASN A 295 -24.10 -5.79 15.55
N ALA A 296 -23.90 -6.71 14.61
CA ALA A 296 -24.58 -7.99 14.54
C ALA A 296 -23.60 -9.17 14.71
N TYR A 297 -24.13 -10.34 15.07
CA TYR A 297 -23.44 -11.62 15.00
C TYR A 297 -24.19 -12.55 14.06
N GLY A 298 -23.48 -13.37 13.29
CA GLY A 298 -24.12 -14.24 12.31
C GLY A 298 -23.14 -15.00 11.44
N SER A 299 -23.69 -15.77 10.52
CA SER A 299 -22.98 -16.60 9.55
C SER A 299 -23.28 -16.15 8.12
N ALA A 300 -22.64 -16.78 7.13
CA ALA A 300 -22.94 -16.60 5.72
C ALA A 300 -24.44 -16.66 5.39
N ALA A 301 -25.21 -17.53 6.06
CA ALA A 301 -26.65 -17.66 5.85
C ALA A 301 -27.44 -16.40 6.22
N ASN A 302 -26.91 -15.56 7.11
CA ASN A 302 -27.53 -14.32 7.53
C ASN A 302 -27.29 -13.17 6.54
N VAL A 303 -26.44 -13.34 5.52
CA VAL A 303 -26.23 -12.32 4.48
C VAL A 303 -27.35 -12.45 3.44
N VAL A 304 -28.36 -11.59 3.55
CA VAL A 304 -29.62 -11.71 2.79
C VAL A 304 -29.77 -10.68 1.67
N ALA A 305 -29.10 -9.53 1.76
CA ALA A 305 -29.22 -8.48 0.73
C ALA A 305 -28.73 -8.99 -0.65
N PRO A 306 -29.53 -8.87 -1.72
CA PRO A 306 -29.10 -9.27 -3.08
C PRO A 306 -27.79 -8.59 -3.52
N ALA A 307 -27.63 -7.29 -3.20
CA ALA A 307 -26.40 -6.56 -3.51
C ALA A 307 -25.14 -7.14 -2.84
N CYS A 308 -25.29 -7.77 -1.66
CA CYS A 308 -24.19 -8.43 -0.96
C CYS A 308 -24.00 -9.89 -1.40
N ARG A 309 -25.09 -10.61 -1.67
CA ARG A 309 -25.04 -12.01 -2.11
C ARG A 309 -24.37 -12.16 -3.48
N THR A 310 -24.68 -11.26 -4.41
CA THR A 310 -24.15 -11.28 -5.79
C THR A 310 -22.65 -11.03 -5.91
N LEU A 311 -21.96 -10.74 -4.81
CA LEU A 311 -20.51 -10.66 -4.75
C LEU A 311 -19.84 -12.02 -4.85
N PHE A 312 -20.50 -13.07 -4.37
CA PHE A 312 -19.91 -14.40 -4.18
C PHE A 312 -20.31 -15.37 -5.30
N VAL A 313 -19.52 -16.43 -5.47
CA VAL A 313 -19.79 -17.47 -6.47
C VAL A 313 -21.19 -18.05 -6.25
N ASN A 314 -21.95 -18.23 -7.34
CA ASN A 314 -23.35 -18.69 -7.32
C ASN A 314 -24.30 -17.81 -6.49
N ASP A 315 -23.92 -16.55 -6.22
CA ASP A 315 -24.65 -15.63 -5.35
C ASP A 315 -24.86 -16.20 -3.92
N ASP A 316 -23.91 -17.02 -3.48
CA ASP A 316 -23.93 -17.69 -2.19
C ASP A 316 -22.73 -17.28 -1.34
N PRO A 317 -22.92 -16.46 -0.29
CA PRO A 317 -21.89 -16.11 0.67
C PRO A 317 -21.20 -17.33 1.32
N ALA A 318 -21.87 -18.48 1.40
CA ALA A 318 -21.26 -19.70 1.96
C ALA A 318 -20.17 -20.30 1.05
N SER A 319 -20.09 -19.89 -0.22
CA SER A 319 -19.04 -20.32 -1.15
C SER A 319 -17.67 -19.73 -0.80
N PHE A 320 -17.60 -18.73 0.07
CA PHE A 320 -16.36 -18.04 0.41
C PHE A 320 -15.75 -18.61 1.70
N VAL A 321 -14.57 -19.22 1.57
CA VAL A 321 -13.77 -19.69 2.71
C VAL A 321 -12.31 -19.28 2.51
N ALA A 322 -11.78 -18.50 3.45
CA ALA A 322 -10.38 -18.10 3.45
C ALA A 322 -9.75 -18.43 4.81
N ALA A 323 -8.56 -19.04 4.79
CA ALA A 323 -7.85 -19.42 6.02
C ALA A 323 -8.73 -20.24 7.00
N GLY A 324 -9.48 -21.22 6.48
CA GLY A 324 -10.42 -22.05 7.23
C GLY A 324 -11.64 -21.30 7.78
N ALA A 325 -11.76 -20.00 7.50
CA ALA A 325 -12.78 -19.13 8.06
C ALA A 325 -13.86 -18.78 7.02
N PRO A 326 -15.12 -19.19 7.22
CA PRO A 326 -16.25 -18.77 6.40
C PRO A 326 -16.61 -17.31 6.69
N ILE A 327 -17.56 -16.77 5.92
CA ILE A 327 -18.19 -15.49 6.20
C ILE A 327 -18.98 -15.53 7.51
N GLY A 328 -18.84 -14.49 8.33
CA GLY A 328 -19.62 -14.34 9.56
C GLY A 328 -19.02 -13.36 10.54
N ARG A 329 -19.61 -13.29 11.74
CA ARG A 329 -19.04 -12.67 12.94
C ARG A 329 -19.54 -13.42 14.18
N VAL A 330 -18.63 -13.73 15.10
CA VAL A 330 -18.93 -14.43 16.37
C VAL A 330 -18.63 -13.52 17.57
N SER A 331 -19.30 -13.76 18.70
CA SER A 331 -19.13 -12.96 19.93
C SER A 331 -17.81 -13.24 20.65
N SER A 332 -17.25 -14.43 20.45
CA SER A 332 -15.92 -14.82 20.90
C SER A 332 -15.34 -15.90 19.99
N GLY A 333 -14.01 -16.05 20.01
CA GLY A 333 -13.29 -17.05 19.22
C GLY A 333 -12.59 -16.49 17.99
N ALA A 334 -12.32 -17.38 17.02
CA ALA A 334 -11.53 -17.05 15.84
C ALA A 334 -12.22 -16.04 14.91
N ARG A 335 -11.43 -15.10 14.38
CA ARG A 335 -11.87 -14.11 13.40
C ARG A 335 -12.43 -14.77 12.14
N ARG A 336 -13.57 -14.29 11.67
CA ARG A 336 -14.25 -14.77 10.46
C ARG A 336 -13.93 -13.89 9.23
N SER A 337 -14.19 -14.41 8.04
CA SER A 337 -14.08 -13.65 6.80
C SER A 337 -15.23 -12.63 6.70
N PHE A 338 -15.00 -11.45 6.13
CA PHE A 338 -16.04 -10.42 5.95
C PHE A 338 -16.84 -10.07 7.22
N GLU A 339 -16.21 -10.06 8.41
CA GLU A 339 -16.84 -9.57 9.64
C GLU A 339 -17.42 -8.16 9.51
N SER A 340 -16.87 -7.36 8.60
CA SER A 340 -17.34 -6.01 8.27
C SER A 340 -18.79 -5.97 7.76
N LEU A 341 -19.31 -7.03 7.14
CA LEU A 341 -20.73 -7.10 6.73
C LEU A 341 -21.67 -7.01 7.93
N PHE A 342 -21.23 -7.50 9.09
CA PHE A 342 -21.97 -7.58 10.36
C PHE A 342 -21.68 -6.40 11.29
N ARG A 343 -20.92 -5.39 10.85
CA ARG A 343 -20.56 -4.22 11.67
C ARG A 343 -21.23 -2.97 11.13
N PHE A 344 -21.62 -2.04 12.00
CA PHE A 344 -22.20 -0.78 11.56
C PHE A 344 -21.15 0.16 10.95
N GLY A 345 -19.95 0.22 11.54
CA GLY A 345 -18.87 1.13 11.13
C GLY A 345 -18.50 1.12 9.64
N PRO A 346 -18.42 -0.06 8.98
CA PRO A 346 -18.16 -0.15 7.53
C PRO A 346 -19.30 0.29 6.61
N THR A 347 -20.41 0.82 7.11
CA THR A 347 -21.48 1.35 6.24
C THR A 347 -20.96 2.54 5.44
N ASN A 348 -21.24 2.55 4.13
CA ASN A 348 -20.69 3.47 3.13
C ASN A 348 -19.16 3.35 2.89
N LEU A 349 -18.54 2.21 3.25
CA LEU A 349 -17.17 1.89 2.82
C LEU A 349 -17.09 1.91 1.28
N LYS A 350 -16.07 2.60 0.75
CA LYS A 350 -15.79 2.72 -0.68
C LYS A 350 -14.57 1.89 -1.06
N HIS A 351 -14.63 1.28 -2.23
CA HIS A 351 -13.58 0.47 -2.83
C HIS A 351 -13.30 1.01 -4.22
N ASP A 352 -12.03 1.27 -4.51
CA ASP A 352 -11.55 1.78 -5.79
C ASP A 352 -10.14 1.23 -6.08
N ARG A 353 -9.54 1.69 -7.19
CA ARG A 353 -8.15 1.35 -7.58
C ARG A 353 -7.89 -0.16 -7.70
N GLY A 354 -8.88 -0.91 -8.16
CA GLY A 354 -8.72 -2.33 -8.44
C GLY A 354 -7.68 -2.57 -9.54
N ASN A 355 -6.75 -3.49 -9.30
CA ASN A 355 -5.75 -3.90 -10.27
C ASN A 355 -5.61 -5.43 -10.30
N PHE A 356 -5.47 -5.99 -11.50
CA PHE A 356 -5.18 -7.40 -11.70
C PHE A 356 -3.68 -7.67 -11.61
N GLU A 357 -3.29 -8.59 -10.73
CA GLU A 357 -1.87 -8.82 -10.39
C GLU A 357 -1.35 -10.14 -10.96
N TYR A 358 -2.05 -11.26 -10.72
CA TYR A 358 -1.67 -12.60 -11.20
C TYR A 358 -2.81 -13.61 -11.08
N PHE A 359 -2.66 -14.75 -11.77
CA PHE A 359 -3.50 -15.93 -11.59
C PHE A 359 -2.95 -16.86 -10.51
N HIS A 360 -3.85 -17.47 -9.75
CA HIS A 360 -3.60 -18.69 -8.99
C HIS A 360 -3.66 -19.91 -9.91
N LYS A 361 -3.06 -21.03 -9.50
CA LYS A 361 -3.02 -22.27 -10.30
C LYS A 361 -4.41 -22.75 -10.74
N ASN A 362 -5.41 -22.59 -9.88
CA ASN A 362 -6.80 -23.00 -10.14
C ASN A 362 -7.55 -22.05 -11.10
N GLY A 363 -6.90 -21.00 -11.62
CA GLY A 363 -7.52 -19.99 -12.48
C GLY A 363 -8.22 -18.87 -11.72
N ASP A 364 -8.25 -18.90 -10.38
CA ASP A 364 -8.65 -17.74 -9.59
C ASP A 364 -7.63 -16.62 -9.77
N ILE A 365 -8.04 -15.41 -9.45
CA ILE A 365 -7.34 -14.17 -9.76
C ILE A 365 -7.06 -13.42 -8.46
N ALA A 366 -5.83 -12.94 -8.30
CA ALA A 366 -5.48 -11.98 -7.26
C ALA A 366 -5.67 -10.55 -7.76
N LEU A 367 -6.43 -9.75 -7.00
CA LEU A 367 -6.66 -8.33 -7.23
C LEU A 367 -6.16 -7.51 -6.05
N THR A 368 -5.42 -6.43 -6.31
CA THR A 368 -5.19 -5.38 -5.30
C THR A 368 -6.27 -4.30 -5.42
N TYR A 369 -6.62 -3.64 -4.32
CA TYR A 369 -7.58 -2.54 -4.30
C TYR A 369 -7.30 -1.60 -3.13
N ARG A 370 -7.93 -0.42 -3.15
CA ARG A 370 -7.95 0.51 -2.03
C ARG A 370 -9.35 0.57 -1.45
N TRP A 371 -9.47 0.63 -0.13
CA TRP A 371 -10.72 1.00 0.54
C TRP A 371 -10.62 2.35 1.23
N THR A 372 -11.75 3.04 1.37
CA THR A 372 -11.91 4.31 2.09
C THR A 372 -13.18 4.28 2.94
N ASP A 373 -13.06 4.50 4.24
CA ASP A 373 -14.22 4.60 5.14
C ASP A 373 -14.83 6.02 5.16
N VAL A 374 -15.95 6.18 5.87
CA VAL A 374 -16.66 7.46 5.97
C VAL A 374 -15.89 8.56 6.70
N LEU A 375 -14.84 8.20 7.45
CA LEU A 375 -13.96 9.15 8.14
C LEU A 375 -12.78 9.57 7.25
N GLY A 376 -12.65 8.99 6.05
CA GLY A 376 -11.55 9.20 5.12
C GLY A 376 -10.31 8.36 5.47
N ASN A 377 -10.44 7.34 6.32
CA ASN A 377 -9.36 6.37 6.52
C ASN A 377 -9.23 5.50 5.28
N THR A 378 -8.00 5.21 4.88
CA THR A 378 -7.72 4.45 3.65
C THR A 378 -6.69 3.36 3.92
N ASP A 379 -6.77 2.24 3.22
CA ASP A 379 -5.67 1.26 3.14
C ASP A 379 -5.74 0.48 1.81
N ASN A 380 -4.64 -0.17 1.45
CA ASN A 380 -4.54 -1.05 0.28
C ASN A 380 -4.64 -2.51 0.72
N ASP A 381 -5.45 -3.30 0.03
CA ASP A 381 -5.76 -4.70 0.40
C ASP A 381 -5.97 -5.57 -0.85
N VAL A 382 -6.29 -6.85 -0.64
CA VAL A 382 -6.31 -7.89 -1.69
C VAL A 382 -7.63 -8.66 -1.70
N PHE A 383 -8.17 -8.90 -2.89
CA PHE A 383 -9.24 -9.87 -3.12
C PHE A 383 -8.72 -11.04 -3.95
N ASN A 384 -9.29 -12.22 -3.69
CA ASN A 384 -9.32 -13.29 -4.66
C ASN A 384 -10.69 -13.29 -5.35
N ALA A 385 -10.70 -13.53 -6.65
CA ALA A 385 -11.92 -13.60 -7.44
C ALA A 385 -11.78 -14.59 -8.59
N LYS A 386 -12.89 -14.98 -9.20
CA LYS A 386 -12.90 -15.75 -10.44
C LYS A 386 -13.97 -15.24 -11.40
N ILE A 387 -13.77 -15.51 -12.68
CA ILE A 387 -14.75 -15.15 -13.71
C ILE A 387 -15.84 -16.24 -13.74
N VAL A 388 -17.10 -15.84 -13.53
CA VAL A 388 -18.29 -16.68 -13.64
C VAL A 388 -19.29 -15.93 -14.52
N ASP A 389 -19.70 -16.53 -15.63
CA ASP A 389 -20.65 -15.95 -16.59
C ASP A 389 -20.31 -14.51 -17.01
N GLY A 390 -19.03 -14.24 -17.26
CA GLY A 390 -18.53 -12.93 -17.68
C GLY A 390 -18.40 -11.89 -16.55
N ALA A 391 -18.68 -12.25 -15.29
CA ALA A 391 -18.53 -11.37 -14.14
C ALA A 391 -17.51 -11.90 -13.13
N LEU A 392 -16.76 -11.01 -12.48
CA LEU A 392 -15.92 -11.41 -11.35
C LEU A 392 -16.79 -11.73 -10.13
N LYS A 393 -16.50 -12.84 -9.45
CA LYS A 393 -17.12 -13.25 -8.18
C LYS A 393 -16.01 -13.52 -7.18
N LEU A 394 -16.17 -13.03 -5.95
CA LEU A 394 -15.19 -13.20 -4.88
C LEU A 394 -15.05 -14.67 -4.52
N THR A 395 -13.80 -15.12 -4.39
CA THR A 395 -13.43 -16.44 -3.91
C THR A 395 -12.54 -16.31 -2.69
N GLY A 396 -12.61 -17.29 -1.79
CA GLY A 396 -11.63 -17.38 -0.71
C GLY A 396 -10.32 -17.99 -1.21
N ASN A 397 -9.29 -18.01 -0.37
CA ASN A 397 -8.01 -18.63 -0.72
C ASN A 397 -7.95 -20.14 -0.45
N GLY A 398 -9.00 -20.73 0.16
CA GLY A 398 -9.04 -22.16 0.48
C GLY A 398 -8.00 -22.65 1.49
N ASN A 399 -7.08 -21.78 1.95
CA ASN A 399 -6.03 -22.12 2.90
C ASN A 399 -6.62 -22.54 4.25
N THR A 400 -5.91 -23.37 5.01
CA THR A 400 -6.33 -23.78 6.35
C THR A 400 -6.02 -22.72 7.41
N TYR A 401 -4.85 -22.06 7.30
CA TYR A 401 -4.39 -21.11 8.29
C TYR A 401 -4.28 -19.69 7.73
N ARG A 402 -4.52 -18.70 8.59
CA ARG A 402 -4.29 -17.30 8.23
C ARG A 402 -2.81 -17.01 8.32
N ALA A 403 -2.22 -16.73 7.17
CA ALA A 403 -0.83 -16.32 7.06
C ALA A 403 -0.65 -15.33 5.90
N PHE A 404 0.35 -14.47 6.02
CA PHE A 404 0.83 -13.65 4.92
C PHE A 404 2.36 -13.53 4.96
N VAL A 405 2.95 -13.31 3.79
CA VAL A 405 4.34 -12.89 3.63
C VAL A 405 4.32 -11.58 2.87
N ARG A 406 4.81 -10.51 3.49
CA ARG A 406 4.80 -9.18 2.89
C ARG A 406 6.16 -8.51 3.00
N PRO A 407 6.67 -7.90 1.92
CA PRO A 407 7.88 -7.11 1.99
C PRO A 407 7.67 -5.91 2.92
N GLN A 408 8.70 -5.57 3.68
CA GLN A 408 8.66 -4.50 4.67
C GLN A 408 9.89 -3.60 4.51
N LEU A 409 9.63 -2.29 4.58
CA LEU A 409 10.60 -1.22 4.65
C LEU A 409 10.40 -0.48 5.99
N ASP A 410 11.41 -0.53 6.85
CA ASP A 410 11.46 0.20 8.11
C ASP A 410 12.45 1.38 8.02
N LYS A 411 12.08 2.53 8.59
CA LYS A 411 13.03 3.56 9.04
C LYS A 411 12.86 3.75 10.54
N LYS A 412 13.92 3.52 11.31
CA LYS A 412 13.92 3.73 12.76
C LYS A 412 14.73 4.97 13.11
N ASP A 413 14.18 5.80 13.99
CA ASP A 413 14.76 7.05 14.45
C ASP A 413 14.79 7.06 15.99
N TYR A 414 15.98 6.90 16.56
CA TYR A 414 16.19 6.84 18.00
C TYR A 414 16.40 8.24 18.55
N LEU A 415 15.35 8.86 19.09
CA LEU A 415 15.35 10.28 19.40
C LEU A 415 16.44 10.69 20.41
N LYS A 416 16.78 9.79 21.34
CA LYS A 416 17.85 9.99 22.32
C LYS A 416 19.27 9.77 21.77
N HIS A 417 19.38 9.14 20.60
CA HIS A 417 20.63 8.75 19.96
C HIS A 417 20.57 9.17 18.50
N GLN A 418 20.78 10.46 18.22
CA GLN A 418 20.54 11.06 16.90
C GLN A 418 21.38 10.43 15.76
N ASN A 419 22.47 9.75 16.11
CA ASN A 419 23.33 9.01 15.19
C ASN A 419 22.79 7.61 14.86
N LEU A 420 21.84 7.08 15.63
CA LEU A 420 21.21 5.78 15.42
C LEU A 420 19.91 5.94 14.64
N VAL A 421 20.00 6.46 13.42
CA VAL A 421 18.89 6.44 12.46
C VAL A 421 19.25 5.46 11.36
N PHE A 422 18.37 4.50 11.06
CA PHE A 422 18.67 3.49 10.04
C PHE A 422 17.44 3.08 9.24
N HIS A 423 17.69 2.66 8.00
CA HIS A 423 16.75 1.91 7.20
C HIS A 423 16.98 0.41 7.37
N SER A 424 15.91 -0.37 7.37
CA SER A 424 15.98 -1.83 7.30
C SER A 424 14.92 -2.35 6.36
N VAL A 425 15.26 -3.41 5.62
CA VAL A 425 14.38 -4.03 4.64
C VAL A 425 14.33 -5.53 4.89
N GLY A 426 13.17 -6.13 4.63
CA GLY A 426 12.99 -7.56 4.81
C GLY A 426 11.57 -8.05 4.54
N TYR A 427 11.19 -9.16 5.16
CA TYR A 427 9.86 -9.75 5.07
C TYR A 427 9.20 -9.88 6.43
N ALA A 428 7.95 -9.44 6.52
CA ALA A 428 7.04 -9.82 7.59
C ALA A 428 6.35 -11.14 7.22
N VAL A 429 6.65 -12.21 7.96
CA VAL A 429 6.02 -13.53 7.82
C VAL A 429 5.03 -13.69 8.97
N SER A 430 3.77 -13.30 8.78
CA SER A 430 2.79 -13.37 9.86
C SER A 430 1.98 -14.64 9.79
N VAL A 431 1.84 -15.32 10.93
CA VAL A 431 0.95 -16.46 11.12
C VAL A 431 0.16 -16.24 12.41
N ASP A 432 -1.16 -16.38 12.34
CA ASP A 432 -2.01 -16.31 13.53
C ASP A 432 -1.69 -17.47 14.49
N ASN A 433 -1.62 -17.20 15.79
CA ASN A 433 -1.46 -18.20 16.83
C ASN A 433 -2.81 -18.84 17.15
N VAL A 434 -3.17 -19.89 16.40
CA VAL A 434 -4.41 -20.65 16.61
C VAL A 434 -4.32 -21.42 17.93
N ARG A 435 -5.37 -21.31 18.75
CA ARG A 435 -5.45 -21.94 20.08
C ARG A 435 -6.61 -22.93 20.16
N ASP A 436 -6.44 -23.99 20.94
CA ASP A 436 -7.50 -24.93 21.29
C ASP A 436 -8.50 -24.32 22.30
N GLY A 437 -9.52 -25.09 22.68
CA GLY A 437 -10.52 -24.67 23.68
C GLY A 437 -9.95 -24.41 25.08
N ASN A 438 -8.71 -24.85 25.36
CA ASN A 438 -8.01 -24.64 26.62
C ASN A 438 -7.01 -23.46 26.52
N GLY A 439 -6.91 -22.80 25.36
CA GLY A 439 -5.99 -21.70 25.11
C GLY A 439 -4.57 -22.13 24.74
N ASN A 440 -4.30 -23.43 24.55
CA ASN A 440 -3.00 -23.92 24.13
C ASN A 440 -2.80 -23.73 22.62
N PRO A 441 -1.58 -23.37 22.15
CA PRO A 441 -1.29 -23.33 20.72
C PRO A 441 -1.54 -24.67 20.03
N VAL A 442 -2.26 -24.64 18.91
CA VAL A 442 -2.49 -25.82 18.05
C VAL A 442 -1.25 -26.17 17.22
N LEU A 443 -0.46 -25.16 16.88
CA LEU A 443 0.76 -25.30 16.09
C LEU A 443 1.98 -25.34 17.00
N SER A 444 2.93 -26.23 16.72
CA SER A 444 4.26 -26.24 17.37
C SER A 444 5.23 -25.28 16.68
N LYS A 445 5.22 -25.26 15.35
CA LYS A 445 6.00 -24.33 14.53
C LYS A 445 5.43 -24.16 13.13
N VAL A 446 5.90 -23.14 12.42
CA VAL A 446 5.75 -23.01 10.97
C VAL A 446 7.12 -22.80 10.35
N VAL A 447 7.42 -23.49 9.25
CA VAL A 447 8.65 -23.31 8.48
C VAL A 447 8.31 -22.65 7.15
N ALA A 448 8.90 -21.48 6.89
CA ALA A 448 8.74 -20.73 5.66
C ALA A 448 10.00 -20.83 4.79
N THR A 449 9.81 -21.18 3.51
CA THR A 449 10.89 -21.31 2.51
C THR A 449 10.47 -20.70 1.18
N THR A 450 11.43 -20.31 0.34
CA THR A 450 11.16 -19.84 -1.02
C THR A 450 12.30 -20.20 -1.97
N ALA A 451 11.98 -20.55 -3.20
CA ALA A 451 12.97 -20.83 -4.24
C ALA A 451 13.80 -19.59 -4.61
N SER A 452 13.26 -18.38 -4.40
CA SER A 452 13.99 -17.12 -4.60
C SER A 452 15.15 -16.93 -3.62
N LEU A 453 15.19 -17.69 -2.52
CA LEU A 453 16.20 -17.63 -1.46
C LEU A 453 16.62 -19.07 -1.08
N PRO A 454 17.33 -19.77 -1.97
CA PRO A 454 17.60 -21.20 -1.82
C PRO A 454 18.39 -21.49 -0.54
N GLY A 455 17.98 -22.53 0.18
CA GLY A 455 18.62 -22.98 1.42
C GLY A 455 18.31 -22.14 2.66
N LYS A 456 17.41 -21.14 2.57
CA LYS A 456 16.96 -20.36 3.73
C LYS A 456 15.63 -20.88 4.26
N GLU A 457 15.62 -21.21 5.55
CA GLU A 457 14.41 -21.56 6.30
C GLU A 457 14.16 -20.53 7.39
N LEU A 458 12.95 -19.99 7.45
CA LEU A 458 12.50 -19.14 8.55
C LEU A 458 11.55 -19.95 9.43
N VAL A 459 11.90 -20.12 10.70
CA VAL A 459 11.09 -20.89 11.65
C VAL A 459 10.35 -19.94 12.57
N LEU A 460 9.03 -20.13 12.64
CA LEU A 460 8.12 -19.40 13.50
C LEU A 460 7.56 -20.31 14.59
N VAL A 461 7.45 -19.82 15.81
CA VAL A 461 6.96 -20.57 16.98
C VAL A 461 5.94 -19.76 17.79
N PRO A 462 5.01 -20.42 18.51
CA PRO A 462 4.13 -19.73 19.44
C PRO A 462 4.91 -19.05 20.56
N LYS A 463 4.41 -17.90 21.01
CA LYS A 463 4.93 -17.20 22.19
C LYS A 463 3.81 -16.80 23.12
N ALA A 464 4.01 -17.01 24.42
CA ALA A 464 3.02 -16.67 25.43
C ALA A 464 2.63 -15.18 25.36
N GLY A 465 1.33 -14.90 25.50
CA GLY A 465 0.80 -13.54 25.42
C GLY A 465 0.63 -12.97 24.00
N LEU A 466 1.04 -13.69 22.95
CA LEU A 466 0.88 -13.23 21.56
C LEU A 466 -0.18 -14.05 20.80
N ASN A 467 -0.89 -13.35 19.92
CA ASN A 467 -1.90 -13.89 19.01
C ASN A 467 -1.33 -14.20 17.61
N SER A 468 -0.01 -14.07 17.45
CA SER A 468 0.74 -14.47 16.27
C SER A 468 1.99 -15.24 16.68
N LEU A 469 2.51 -16.05 15.77
CA LEU A 469 3.81 -16.70 15.95
C LEU A 469 4.94 -15.67 15.75
N VAL A 470 6.12 -15.95 16.30
CA VAL A 470 7.32 -15.12 16.18
C VAL A 470 8.48 -15.95 15.62
N LEU A 471 9.43 -15.28 14.97
CA LEU A 471 10.62 -15.94 14.44
C LEU A 471 11.56 -16.41 15.55
N THR A 472 12.40 -17.37 15.21
CA THR A 472 13.51 -17.86 16.04
C THR A 472 14.83 -17.65 15.31
N PRO A 473 15.96 -17.40 16.01
CA PRO A 473 17.28 -17.36 15.39
C PRO A 473 17.80 -18.74 14.99
N ASP A 474 17.39 -19.82 15.68
CA ASP A 474 17.98 -21.16 15.58
C ASP A 474 16.96 -22.30 15.35
N GLY A 475 15.67 -21.98 15.17
CA GLY A 475 14.61 -22.96 14.98
C GLY A 475 14.00 -23.54 16.25
N THR A 476 14.41 -23.09 17.45
CA THR A 476 13.95 -23.65 18.73
C THR A 476 12.91 -22.79 19.43
N ALA A 477 11.97 -23.41 20.14
CA ALA A 477 10.93 -22.67 20.87
C ALA A 477 11.49 -21.81 22.03
N GLY A 478 12.64 -22.20 22.59
CA GLY A 478 13.30 -21.50 23.69
C GLY A 478 13.94 -20.16 23.27
N SER A 479 14.12 -19.93 21.98
CA SER A 479 14.80 -18.74 21.42
C SER A 479 13.85 -17.76 20.73
N ALA A 480 12.53 -17.86 21.01
CA ALA A 480 11.49 -17.06 20.39
C ALA A 480 11.73 -15.53 20.50
N LEU A 481 11.86 -14.86 19.35
CA LEU A 481 12.15 -13.42 19.25
C LEU A 481 10.92 -12.55 19.52
N ASN A 482 11.01 -11.25 19.26
CA ASN A 482 9.94 -10.29 19.54
C ASN A 482 8.96 -10.10 18.38
N SER A 483 9.31 -10.52 17.17
CA SER A 483 8.53 -10.26 15.98
C SER A 483 8.63 -11.41 14.98
N ALA A 484 7.73 -11.37 14.00
CA ALA A 484 7.74 -12.26 12.85
C ALA A 484 8.40 -11.61 11.61
N VAL A 485 9.23 -10.58 11.84
CA VAL A 485 9.91 -9.83 10.80
C VAL A 485 11.35 -10.30 10.69
N TRP A 486 11.72 -10.76 9.50
CA TRP A 486 13.10 -11.04 9.15
C TRP A 486 13.71 -9.84 8.43
N ARG A 487 14.73 -9.23 9.02
CA ARG A 487 15.48 -8.11 8.44
C ARG A 487 16.64 -8.66 7.61
N MET A 488 16.51 -8.56 6.30
CA MET A 488 17.54 -9.07 5.38
C MET A 488 18.73 -8.12 5.30
N SER A 489 18.48 -6.81 5.43
CA SER A 489 19.54 -5.81 5.45
C SER A 489 19.13 -4.61 6.31
N ALA A 490 20.12 -3.90 6.84
CA ALA A 490 19.94 -2.65 7.55
C ALA A 490 21.18 -1.76 7.39
N ARG A 491 20.96 -0.45 7.23
CA ARG A 491 22.03 0.54 7.06
C ARG A 491 21.68 1.82 7.78
N TYR A 492 22.64 2.36 8.54
CA TYR A 492 22.50 3.69 9.10
C TYR A 492 22.31 4.73 8.00
N LEU A 493 21.54 5.77 8.32
CA LEU A 493 21.32 6.89 7.43
C LEU A 493 22.63 7.68 7.24
N ASP A 494 23.40 7.83 8.32
CA ASP A 494 24.78 8.31 8.26
C ASP A 494 25.72 7.13 7.96
N PRO A 495 26.34 7.06 6.77
CA PRO A 495 27.27 5.98 6.44
C PRO A 495 28.56 6.00 7.28
N ALA A 496 28.87 7.11 7.96
CA ALA A 496 30.02 7.20 8.86
C ALA A 496 29.75 6.58 10.24
N GLN A 497 28.49 6.25 10.58
CA GLN A 497 28.14 5.64 11.86
C GLN A 497 28.72 4.21 11.94
N PRO A 498 29.58 3.91 12.94
CA PRO A 498 30.17 2.59 13.10
C PRO A 498 29.16 1.54 13.63
N GLY A 499 29.51 0.27 13.42
CA GLY A 499 28.73 -0.89 13.87
C GLY A 499 27.55 -1.22 12.96
N SER A 500 26.66 -2.08 13.46
CA SER A 500 25.44 -2.49 12.77
C SER A 500 24.21 -2.27 13.65
N PRO A 501 23.04 -1.91 13.08
CA PRO A 501 21.79 -1.92 13.81
C PRO A 501 21.49 -3.24 14.55
N SER A 502 21.99 -4.37 14.03
CA SER A 502 21.83 -5.69 14.67
C SER A 502 22.53 -5.81 16.02
N ASP A 503 23.53 -4.96 16.31
CA ASP A 503 24.35 -5.06 17.52
C ASP A 503 23.54 -4.73 18.79
N PHE A 504 22.49 -3.91 18.65
CA PHE A 504 21.65 -3.48 19.76
C PHE A 504 20.16 -3.78 19.57
N ASP A 505 19.67 -4.00 18.34
CA ASP A 505 18.30 -4.45 18.06
C ASP A 505 18.19 -6.00 18.00
N ASN A 506 18.99 -6.69 18.82
CA ASN A 506 19.23 -8.13 18.75
C ASN A 506 18.04 -9.04 19.15
N ALA A 507 16.95 -8.45 19.65
CA ALA A 507 15.72 -9.19 19.94
C ALA A 507 14.82 -9.37 18.71
N ASN A 508 15.32 -8.96 17.53
CA ASN A 508 14.74 -9.14 16.21
C ASN A 508 15.68 -9.97 15.33
N LEU A 509 15.12 -10.65 14.31
CA LEU A 509 15.92 -11.47 13.41
C LEU A 509 16.58 -10.61 12.34
N PHE A 510 17.91 -10.64 12.28
CA PHE A 510 18.71 -10.09 11.19
C PHE A 510 19.37 -11.23 10.40
N ALA A 511 19.47 -11.08 9.09
CA ALA A 511 20.28 -11.98 8.28
C ALA A 511 21.76 -11.86 8.66
N THR A 512 22.47 -12.98 8.68
CA THR A 512 23.92 -13.03 8.92
C THR A 512 24.55 -13.99 7.90
N PRO A 513 25.37 -13.50 6.95
CA PRO A 513 25.62 -12.08 6.66
C PRO A 513 24.35 -11.34 6.18
N ALA A 514 24.37 -10.01 6.24
CA ALA A 514 23.32 -9.18 5.66
C ALA A 514 23.33 -9.27 4.13
N TYR A 515 22.15 -9.17 3.51
CA TYR A 515 22.02 -9.17 2.05
C TYR A 515 22.46 -7.82 1.47
N THR A 516 23.15 -7.89 0.34
CA THR A 516 23.55 -6.73 -0.48
C THR A 516 22.39 -6.22 -1.34
N ASP A 517 22.49 -4.98 -1.80
CA ASP A 517 21.49 -4.42 -2.73
C ASP A 517 21.39 -5.22 -4.04
N GLU A 518 22.49 -5.81 -4.51
CA GLU A 518 22.50 -6.69 -5.69
C GLU A 518 21.72 -7.98 -5.44
N GLU A 519 21.94 -8.65 -4.31
CA GLU A 519 21.20 -9.87 -3.96
C GLU A 519 19.70 -9.59 -3.75
N LEU A 520 19.37 -8.48 -3.06
CA LEU A 520 17.98 -8.05 -2.88
C LEU A 520 17.31 -7.71 -4.22
N GLY A 521 18.05 -7.04 -5.11
CA GLY A 521 17.56 -6.66 -6.43
C GLY A 521 17.17 -7.85 -7.31
N LYS A 522 17.80 -9.02 -7.12
CA LYS A 522 17.55 -10.26 -7.87
C LYS A 522 16.31 -11.04 -7.43
N ILE A 523 15.69 -10.69 -6.30
CA ILE A 523 14.48 -11.35 -5.82
C ILE A 523 13.31 -10.97 -6.72
N ALA A 524 12.54 -11.95 -7.22
CA ALA A 524 11.38 -11.67 -8.06
C ALA A 524 10.22 -11.07 -7.25
N ASP A 525 9.47 -10.15 -7.87
CA ASP A 525 8.32 -9.46 -7.26
C ASP A 525 7.26 -10.42 -6.75
N GLN A 526 6.98 -11.44 -7.55
CA GLN A 526 5.98 -12.47 -7.28
C GLN A 526 6.60 -13.76 -6.75
N SER A 527 7.58 -13.62 -5.84
CA SER A 527 8.18 -14.74 -5.13
C SER A 527 7.14 -15.59 -4.41
N VAL A 528 7.29 -16.92 -4.53
CA VAL A 528 6.39 -17.89 -3.91
C VAL A 528 7.02 -18.44 -2.64
N TRP A 529 6.29 -18.33 -1.54
CA TRP A 529 6.67 -18.84 -0.23
C TRP A 529 5.86 -20.08 0.11
N LYS A 530 6.56 -21.19 0.37
CA LYS A 530 5.97 -22.39 0.96
C LYS A 530 5.96 -22.23 2.49
N LEU A 531 4.78 -22.37 3.09
CA LEU A 531 4.60 -22.39 4.54
C LEU A 531 4.16 -23.79 4.96
N GLU A 532 4.98 -24.46 5.78
CA GLU A 532 4.65 -25.77 6.35
C GLU A 532 4.31 -25.63 7.84
N PHE A 533 3.08 -26.01 8.19
CA PHE A 533 2.49 -25.87 9.52
C PHE A 533 2.57 -27.20 10.25
N PHE A 534 3.33 -27.22 11.35
CA PHE A 534 3.53 -28.38 12.19
C PHE A 534 2.57 -28.31 13.37
N HIS A 535 1.75 -29.33 13.53
CA HIS A 535 0.85 -29.43 14.68
C HIS A 535 1.62 -29.73 15.96
N ALA A 536 1.09 -29.27 17.09
CA ALA A 536 1.58 -29.65 18.42
C ALA A 536 1.24 -31.11 18.74
N ASP A 537 0.06 -31.57 18.29
CA ASP A 537 -0.29 -32.98 18.28
C ASP A 537 0.33 -33.68 17.06
N GLY A 538 1.31 -34.55 17.32
CA GLY A 538 2.03 -35.30 16.29
C GLY A 538 1.17 -36.34 15.54
N ALA A 539 -0.06 -36.62 15.98
CA ALA A 539 -1.00 -37.44 15.23
C ALA A 539 -1.73 -36.65 14.13
N THR A 540 -1.79 -35.31 14.23
CA THR A 540 -2.42 -34.45 13.23
C THR A 540 -1.43 -34.13 12.10
N PRO A 541 -1.71 -34.48 10.84
CA PRO A 541 -0.79 -34.25 9.72
C PRO A 541 -0.43 -32.78 9.53
N ASN A 542 0.80 -32.50 9.09
CA ASN A 542 1.21 -31.14 8.72
C ASN A 542 0.36 -30.60 7.56
N VAL A 543 0.18 -29.28 7.53
CA VAL A 543 -0.44 -28.58 6.40
C VAL A 543 0.63 -27.81 5.64
N VAL A 544 0.57 -27.83 4.31
CA VAL A 544 1.40 -26.98 3.45
C VAL A 544 0.47 -26.03 2.70
N GLN A 545 0.80 -24.73 2.71
CA GLN A 545 0.11 -23.74 1.89
C GLN A 545 1.12 -22.75 1.29
N TYR A 546 0.74 -22.10 0.20
CA TYR A 546 1.62 -21.19 -0.53
C TYR A 546 1.13 -19.75 -0.44
N VAL A 547 2.09 -18.82 -0.43
CA VAL A 547 1.84 -17.38 -0.49
C VAL A 547 2.69 -16.78 -1.61
N ARG A 548 2.05 -16.11 -2.56
CA ARG A 548 2.73 -15.36 -3.62
C ARG A 548 2.73 -13.87 -3.27
N THR A 549 3.91 -13.24 -3.28
CA THR A 549 4.04 -11.81 -3.00
C THR A 549 3.57 -10.96 -4.19
N PHE A 550 3.27 -9.69 -3.94
CA PHE A 550 2.94 -8.72 -5.00
C PHE A 550 4.15 -7.88 -5.41
N SER A 551 5.14 -7.72 -4.55
CA SER A 551 6.39 -7.02 -4.79
C SER A 551 7.49 -7.74 -4.02
N ARG A 552 8.75 -7.59 -4.47
CA ARG A 552 9.91 -7.97 -3.65
C ARG A 552 10.15 -6.94 -2.57
N VAL A 553 10.98 -7.33 -1.61
CA VAL A 553 11.59 -6.40 -0.65
C VAL A 553 12.37 -5.31 -1.41
N PRO A 554 12.27 -4.02 -1.02
CA PRO A 554 13.11 -2.99 -1.63
C PRO A 554 14.58 -3.23 -1.28
N THR A 555 15.49 -2.78 -2.13
CA THR A 555 16.91 -2.67 -1.77
C THR A 555 17.10 -1.57 -0.73
N ILE A 556 18.21 -1.56 0.00
CA ILE A 556 18.55 -0.45 0.91
C ILE A 556 18.75 0.85 0.12
N ALA A 557 19.34 0.78 -1.07
CA ALA A 557 19.50 1.95 -1.94
C ALA A 557 18.13 2.54 -2.36
N GLU A 558 17.16 1.71 -2.75
CA GLU A 558 15.77 2.12 -3.01
C GLU A 558 15.07 2.67 -1.75
N ALA A 559 15.28 2.01 -0.61
CA ALA A 559 14.72 2.41 0.68
C ALA A 559 15.12 3.83 1.09
N VAL A 560 16.38 4.22 0.84
CA VAL A 560 16.88 5.57 1.14
C VAL A 560 16.29 6.63 0.22
N GLN A 561 15.88 6.27 -1.01
CA GLN A 561 15.18 7.20 -1.90
C GLN A 561 13.73 7.43 -1.48
N THR A 562 13.16 6.59 -0.61
CA THR A 562 11.74 6.65 -0.23
C THR A 562 11.51 7.69 0.88
N PRO A 563 10.84 8.82 0.60
CA PRO A 563 10.49 9.78 1.63
C PRO A 563 9.49 9.15 2.61
N MET A 564 9.58 9.52 3.88
CA MET A 564 8.71 8.98 4.93
C MET A 564 8.16 10.10 5.81
N VAL A 565 7.08 9.79 6.53
CA VAL A 565 6.54 10.65 7.59
C VAL A 565 7.64 11.06 8.57
N GLU A 566 7.65 12.33 8.95
CA GLU A 566 8.58 12.88 9.94
C GLU A 566 7.83 13.63 11.04
N LEU A 567 8.37 13.67 12.26
CA LEU A 567 7.81 14.51 13.31
C LEU A 567 7.97 15.99 12.96
N THR A 568 6.99 16.82 13.32
CA THR A 568 7.23 18.27 13.28
C THR A 568 8.37 18.61 14.24
N PRO A 569 9.19 19.65 13.97
CA PRO A 569 10.26 20.05 14.87
C PRO A 569 9.78 20.29 16.31
N ALA A 570 8.58 20.88 16.45
CA ALA A 570 7.94 21.12 17.73
C ALA A 570 7.63 19.81 18.47
N LEU A 571 6.96 18.85 17.83
CA LEU A 571 6.63 17.59 18.49
C LEU A 571 7.89 16.77 18.79
N ARG A 572 8.88 16.76 17.88
CA ARG A 572 10.15 16.05 18.10
C ARG A 572 10.84 16.51 19.38
N ALA A 573 10.92 17.83 19.61
CA ALA A 573 11.54 18.40 20.80
C ALA A 573 10.78 18.00 22.08
N GLN A 574 9.44 18.00 22.04
CA GLN A 574 8.59 17.63 23.17
C GLN A 574 8.72 16.16 23.55
N VAL A 575 8.60 15.26 22.57
CA VAL A 575 8.74 13.81 22.77
C VAL A 575 10.13 13.48 23.32
N LEU A 576 11.19 14.11 22.78
CA LEU A 576 12.54 13.93 23.29
C LEU A 576 12.62 14.36 24.75
N ALA A 577 12.21 15.59 25.08
CA ALA A 577 12.27 16.13 26.44
C ALA A 577 11.54 15.23 27.45
N GLU A 578 10.36 14.73 27.11
CA GLU A 578 9.57 13.85 27.99
C GLU A 578 10.22 12.48 28.19
N SER A 579 10.93 11.98 27.19
CA SER A 579 11.58 10.67 27.26
C SER A 579 12.86 10.65 28.12
N LEU A 580 13.51 11.81 28.36
CA LEU A 580 14.82 11.88 29.02
C LEU A 580 14.83 11.34 30.46
N GLY A 581 13.69 11.37 31.15
CA GLY A 581 13.59 10.98 32.56
C GLY A 581 13.68 9.46 32.82
N SER A 582 13.63 8.62 31.79
CA SER A 582 13.65 7.16 31.96
C SER A 582 14.31 6.44 30.78
N PRO A 583 15.15 5.42 31.02
CA PRO A 583 15.72 4.61 29.94
C PRO A 583 14.65 3.83 29.17
N ARG A 584 13.48 3.60 29.76
CA ARG A 584 12.37 2.87 29.13
C ARG A 584 11.54 3.70 28.15
N GLY A 585 11.80 5.01 28.05
CA GLY A 585 10.99 5.95 27.27
C GLY A 585 10.08 6.79 28.15
N ILE A 586 8.88 7.09 27.67
CA ILE A 586 7.92 7.95 28.38
C ILE A 586 7.17 7.10 29.41
N VAL A 587 7.19 7.51 30.68
CA VAL A 587 6.53 6.78 31.78
C VAL A 587 5.33 7.57 32.28
N PHE A 588 4.16 6.93 32.31
CA PHE A 588 2.94 7.56 32.82
C PHE A 588 3.02 7.75 34.33
N ALA A 589 2.72 8.96 34.78
CA ALA A 589 2.62 9.27 36.21
C ALA A 589 1.25 8.84 36.76
N ALA A 590 0.98 9.13 38.04
CA ALA A 590 -0.33 8.90 38.63
C ALA A 590 -1.41 9.68 37.83
N PRO A 591 -2.49 9.03 37.37
CA PRO A 591 -3.57 9.70 36.68
C PRO A 591 -4.37 10.58 37.63
N THR A 592 -4.97 11.67 37.13
CA THR A 592 -5.93 12.48 37.90
C THR A 592 -7.25 12.59 37.14
N PRO A 593 -8.40 12.84 37.82
CA PRO A 593 -9.69 12.96 37.14
C PRO A 593 -9.73 14.07 36.06
N SER A 594 -8.93 15.13 36.21
CA SER A 594 -8.82 16.21 35.23
C SER A 594 -7.84 15.90 34.10
N GLU A 595 -6.86 15.01 34.32
CA GLU A 595 -5.81 14.66 33.35
C GLU A 595 -5.69 13.13 33.24
N PRO A 596 -6.53 12.49 32.40
CA PRO A 596 -6.42 11.06 32.17
C PRO A 596 -5.14 10.73 31.41
N ASN A 597 -4.49 9.63 31.76
CA ASN A 597 -3.30 9.13 31.08
C ASN A 597 -3.68 8.56 29.71
N ASN A 598 -3.64 9.39 28.67
CA ASN A 598 -3.82 8.98 27.27
C ASN A 598 -2.62 9.46 26.45
N VAL A 599 -2.43 8.88 25.26
CA VAL A 599 -1.43 9.42 24.32
C VAL A 599 -2.12 10.45 23.43
N ASP A 600 -1.82 11.73 23.65
CA ASP A 600 -2.13 12.81 22.71
C ASP A 600 -0.89 13.09 21.85
N PHE A 601 -0.86 12.53 20.64
CA PHE A 601 0.23 12.71 19.69
C PHE A 601 0.00 13.95 18.82
N SER A 602 0.10 15.12 19.45
CA SER A 602 0.03 16.44 18.82
C SER A 602 1.06 17.41 19.42
N ALA A 603 1.50 18.38 18.61
CA ALA A 603 2.33 19.47 19.12
C ALA A 603 1.49 20.41 20.02
N ASP A 604 2.16 21.16 20.90
CA ASP A 604 1.49 22.08 21.85
C ASP A 604 0.51 23.03 21.13
N GLY A 605 -0.65 23.26 21.75
CA GLY A 605 -1.76 24.01 21.13
C GLY A 605 -2.63 23.17 20.19
N GLY A 606 -2.47 21.84 20.18
CA GLY A 606 -3.22 20.95 19.30
C GLY A 606 -2.79 21.04 17.84
N LEU A 607 -1.53 21.46 17.62
CA LEU A 607 -0.89 21.60 16.32
C LEU A 607 -0.46 20.23 15.76
N ASP A 608 -0.09 20.22 14.49
CA ASP A 608 0.37 19.02 13.80
C ASP A 608 1.57 18.37 14.50
N GLY A 609 1.44 17.07 14.76
CA GLY A 609 2.49 16.23 15.33
C GLY A 609 3.47 15.70 14.27
N TRP A 610 3.02 15.50 13.04
CA TRP A 610 3.87 15.01 11.96
C TRP A 610 3.62 15.74 10.64
N THR A 611 4.55 15.59 9.71
CA THR A 611 4.43 16.01 8.31
C THR A 611 4.53 14.78 7.40
N VAL A 612 3.92 14.88 6.22
CA VAL A 612 4.07 13.89 5.15
C VAL A 612 4.79 14.60 4.00
N PRO A 613 6.10 14.39 3.81
CA PRO A 613 6.84 14.98 2.71
C PRO A 613 6.26 14.59 1.35
N ALA A 614 6.51 15.40 0.32
CA ALA A 614 6.13 15.05 -1.05
C ALA A 614 6.75 13.69 -1.45
N GLY A 615 5.95 12.82 -2.05
CA GLY A 615 6.35 11.45 -2.41
C GLY A 615 6.32 10.44 -1.25
N ALA A 616 6.13 10.86 0.00
CA ALA A 616 5.92 9.93 1.10
C ALA A 616 4.49 9.39 1.09
N LEU A 617 4.32 8.10 1.42
CA LEU A 617 3.00 7.58 1.75
C LEU A 617 2.51 8.20 3.05
N ALA A 618 1.27 8.70 3.02
CA ALA A 618 0.60 9.09 4.25
C ALA A 618 0.34 7.86 5.12
N PRO A 619 0.57 7.92 6.44
CA PRO A 619 0.27 6.82 7.33
C PRO A 619 -1.23 6.52 7.33
N THR A 620 -1.55 5.24 7.38
CA THR A 620 -2.93 4.71 7.48
C THR A 620 -3.21 4.19 8.90
N SER A 621 -2.15 3.96 9.68
CA SER A 621 -2.25 3.68 11.11
C SER A 621 -1.13 4.33 11.91
N PHE A 622 -1.45 4.59 13.17
CA PHE A 622 -0.53 5.05 14.19
C PHE A 622 -0.58 4.09 15.37
N SER A 623 0.58 3.66 15.85
CA SER A 623 0.72 2.67 16.93
C SER A 623 1.63 3.18 18.04
N VAL A 624 1.32 2.78 19.26
CA VAL A 624 2.19 2.96 20.43
C VAL A 624 2.57 1.61 20.97
N PHE A 625 3.85 1.43 21.30
CA PHE A 625 4.35 0.19 21.89
C PHE A 625 4.96 0.49 23.25
N GLY A 626 4.70 -0.40 24.20
CA GLY A 626 5.08 -0.14 25.56
C GLY A 626 5.12 -1.38 26.44
N ARG A 627 5.23 -1.10 27.74
CA ARG A 627 5.21 -2.11 28.80
C ARG A 627 4.35 -1.65 29.95
N ALA A 628 3.61 -2.59 30.52
CA ALA A 628 2.89 -2.42 31.77
C ALA A 628 3.85 -2.01 32.93
N PRO A 629 3.30 -1.59 34.08
CA PRO A 629 4.11 -1.16 35.23
C PRO A 629 5.09 -2.23 35.72
N GLY A 630 6.22 -1.79 36.30
CA GLY A 630 7.23 -2.67 36.91
C GLY A 630 8.34 -3.14 35.96
N ALA A 631 9.49 -3.54 36.51
CA ALA A 631 10.73 -3.81 35.77
C ALA A 631 10.61 -4.92 34.69
N GLY A 632 9.66 -5.85 34.87
CA GLY A 632 9.36 -6.93 33.92
C GLY A 632 7.97 -6.84 33.28
N GLY A 633 7.33 -5.67 33.31
CA GLY A 633 5.95 -5.50 32.87
C GLY A 633 5.69 -6.08 31.46
N ALA A 634 4.52 -6.69 31.31
CA ALA A 634 4.05 -7.28 30.06
C ALA A 634 4.09 -6.25 28.93
N ARG A 635 4.39 -6.70 27.71
CA ARG A 635 4.39 -5.81 26.54
C ARG A 635 2.98 -5.58 26.07
N PHE A 636 2.71 -4.38 25.58
CA PHE A 636 1.48 -4.04 24.91
C PHE A 636 1.77 -3.24 23.64
N SER A 637 0.77 -3.21 22.76
CA SER A 637 0.73 -2.33 21.61
C SER A 637 -0.70 -1.87 21.39
N GLU A 638 -0.90 -0.59 21.18
CA GLU A 638 -2.19 -0.06 20.75
C GLU A 638 -2.05 0.59 19.39
N THR A 639 -3.04 0.38 18.53
CA THR A 639 -3.04 0.88 17.16
C THR A 639 -4.38 1.54 16.86
N VAL A 640 -4.32 2.73 16.25
CA VAL A 640 -5.47 3.42 15.70
C VAL A 640 -5.29 3.59 14.19
N THR A 641 -6.38 3.42 13.44
CA THR A 641 -6.43 3.82 12.04
C THR A 641 -6.50 5.34 11.96
N VAL A 642 -5.77 5.93 11.02
CA VAL A 642 -5.76 7.38 10.78
C VAL A 642 -6.02 7.67 9.31
N ARG A 643 -6.75 8.76 9.04
CA ARG A 643 -6.96 9.25 7.68
C ARG A 643 -5.65 9.77 7.09
N SER A 644 -5.48 9.63 5.79
CA SER A 644 -4.25 10.07 5.09
C SER A 644 -3.95 11.58 5.26
N THR A 645 -4.96 12.38 5.56
CA THR A 645 -4.85 13.81 5.86
C THR A 645 -4.63 14.13 7.34
N ALA A 646 -4.68 13.14 8.24
CA ALA A 646 -4.43 13.35 9.67
C ALA A 646 -2.98 13.75 9.90
N ARG A 647 -2.79 14.67 10.84
CA ARG A 647 -1.47 15.14 11.29
C ARG A 647 -1.32 15.10 12.81
N LYS A 648 -2.30 14.51 13.52
CA LYS A 648 -2.31 14.25 14.97
C LYS A 648 -3.19 13.04 15.29
N ALA A 649 -2.96 12.39 16.43
CA ALA A 649 -3.72 11.20 16.86
C ALA A 649 -3.90 11.16 18.37
N MET A 650 -5.05 10.61 18.81
CA MET A 650 -5.29 10.21 20.20
C MET A 650 -5.27 8.68 20.27
N VAL A 651 -4.56 8.11 21.24
CA VAL A 651 -4.57 6.67 21.50
C VAL A 651 -4.98 6.42 22.95
N TYR A 652 -6.14 5.78 23.10
CA TYR A 652 -6.67 5.36 24.39
C TYR A 652 -6.16 3.97 24.73
N CYS A 653 -6.02 3.68 26.02
CA CYS A 653 -5.64 2.36 26.50
C CYS A 653 -6.78 1.36 26.25
N GLN A 654 -6.49 0.13 25.81
CA GLN A 654 -7.49 -0.93 25.62
C GLN A 654 -7.02 -2.21 26.33
N PRO A 655 -7.66 -2.65 27.44
CA PRO A 655 -7.21 -3.83 28.16
C PRO A 655 -7.50 -5.12 27.39
N VAL A 656 -6.54 -6.03 27.35
CA VAL A 656 -6.66 -7.38 26.81
C VAL A 656 -7.01 -8.35 27.95
N GLY A 657 -8.25 -8.25 28.43
CA GLY A 657 -8.79 -9.10 29.49
C GLY A 657 -8.48 -8.62 30.91
N ALA A 658 -8.97 -9.36 31.91
CA ALA A 658 -8.98 -8.93 33.31
C ALA A 658 -7.59 -8.93 33.99
N SER A 659 -6.62 -9.66 33.45
CA SER A 659 -5.24 -9.70 33.96
C SER A 659 -4.34 -8.61 33.37
N ASP A 660 -4.87 -7.78 32.49
CA ASP A 660 -4.12 -6.70 31.87
C ASP A 660 -3.88 -5.56 32.88
N THR A 661 -2.62 -5.15 33.00
CA THR A 661 -2.16 -4.16 33.98
C THR A 661 -1.64 -2.88 33.35
N HIS A 662 -1.57 -2.77 32.01
CA HIS A 662 -1.18 -1.49 31.39
C HIS A 662 -2.32 -0.48 31.31
N CYS A 663 -3.57 -0.92 31.50
CA CYS A 663 -4.73 -0.05 31.60
C CYS A 663 -5.35 -0.02 33.00
N VAL A 664 -5.92 1.12 33.37
CA VAL A 664 -6.82 1.27 34.53
C VAL A 664 -8.11 1.98 34.11
N PRO A 665 -9.25 1.75 34.80
CA PRO A 665 -10.49 2.48 34.53
C PRO A 665 -10.31 4.00 34.73
N ALA A 666 -10.95 4.79 33.86
CA ALA A 666 -10.99 6.25 33.93
C ALA A 666 -12.40 6.82 34.21
N GLY A 667 -13.39 5.96 34.50
CA GLY A 667 -14.81 6.32 34.64
C GLY A 667 -15.57 6.27 33.30
N ASN A 668 -16.91 6.29 33.33
CA ASN A 668 -17.78 6.22 32.13
C ASN A 668 -17.42 5.09 31.14
N SER A 669 -17.05 3.91 31.66
CA SER A 669 -16.60 2.76 30.86
C SER A 669 -15.39 3.03 29.96
N SER A 670 -14.59 4.06 30.26
CA SER A 670 -13.35 4.39 29.56
C SER A 670 -12.11 3.89 30.30
N TRP A 671 -11.01 3.75 29.57
CA TRP A 671 -9.73 3.24 30.04
C TRP A 671 -8.60 4.24 29.76
N GLN A 672 -7.61 4.25 30.64
CA GLN A 672 -6.41 5.07 30.54
C GLN A 672 -5.18 4.24 30.89
N TYR A 673 -3.98 4.71 30.53
CA TYR A 673 -2.75 4.02 30.86
C TYR A 673 -2.48 4.06 32.37
N ALA A 674 -2.14 2.91 32.93
CA ALA A 674 -1.80 2.76 34.34
C ALA A 674 -0.52 3.53 34.70
N GLN A 675 -0.46 4.06 35.92
CA GLN A 675 0.77 4.65 36.47
C GLN A 675 1.93 3.66 36.37
N GLY A 676 3.08 4.12 35.88
CA GLY A 676 4.28 3.31 35.71
C GLY A 676 4.31 2.52 34.40
N SER A 677 3.23 2.49 33.62
CA SER A 677 3.28 2.03 32.24
C SER A 677 4.22 2.92 31.44
N SER A 678 4.93 2.34 30.47
CA SER A 678 5.92 3.07 29.68
C SER A 678 5.70 2.89 28.18
N ILE A 679 5.80 3.97 27.40
CA ILE A 679 5.85 3.96 25.93
C ILE A 679 7.31 4.01 25.49
N SER A 680 7.71 3.03 24.67
CA SER A 680 9.05 2.94 24.10
C SER A 680 9.10 3.37 22.64
N THR A 681 8.00 3.20 21.90
CA THR A 681 8.00 3.39 20.44
C THR A 681 6.70 3.99 19.96
N PHE A 682 6.82 4.96 19.05
CA PHE A 682 5.72 5.46 18.22
C PHE A 682 5.92 4.98 16.80
N GLY A 683 4.96 4.24 16.25
CA GLY A 683 5.03 3.61 14.94
C GLY A 683 3.99 4.16 13.99
N PHE A 684 4.41 4.56 12.80
CA PHE A 684 3.55 4.88 11.68
C PHE A 684 3.64 3.77 10.66
N THR A 685 2.50 3.35 10.12
CA THR A 685 2.46 2.36 9.03
C THR A 685 1.61 2.88 7.89
N ALA A 686 2.10 2.66 6.67
CA ALA A 686 1.37 2.78 5.42
C ALA A 686 1.62 1.53 4.58
N ARG A 687 0.82 1.32 3.54
CA ARG A 687 1.00 0.21 2.61
C ARG A 687 0.89 0.69 1.17
N THR A 688 1.82 0.28 0.32
CA THR A 688 1.74 0.52 -1.13
C THR A 688 0.61 -0.29 -1.76
N ALA A 689 0.16 0.09 -2.96
CA ALA A 689 -0.83 -0.71 -3.71
C ALA A 689 -0.40 -2.19 -3.87
N ARG A 690 0.90 -2.44 -4.10
CA ARG A 690 1.49 -3.78 -4.24
C ARG A 690 2.01 -4.37 -2.91
N GLN A 691 1.33 -4.05 -1.81
CA GLN A 691 1.44 -4.74 -0.52
C GLN A 691 2.84 -4.66 0.15
N VAL A 692 3.61 -3.59 -0.09
CA VAL A 692 4.82 -3.29 0.69
C VAL A 692 4.44 -2.50 1.93
N ASP A 693 4.75 -3.03 3.11
CA ASP A 693 4.55 -2.33 4.37
C ASP A 693 5.68 -1.30 4.57
N VAL A 694 5.30 -0.03 4.69
CA VAL A 694 6.21 1.10 4.93
C VAL A 694 6.03 1.57 6.36
N ARG A 695 7.07 1.44 7.18
CA ARG A 695 7.01 1.74 8.61
C ARG A 695 8.05 2.76 9.03
N LYS A 696 7.61 3.80 9.71
CA LYS A 696 8.49 4.76 10.39
C LYS A 696 8.30 4.60 11.89
N ASN A 697 9.37 4.32 12.61
CA ASN A 697 9.35 4.23 14.07
C ASN A 697 10.19 5.35 14.69
N PHE A 698 9.63 6.01 15.69
CA PHE A 698 10.36 6.90 16.59
C PHE A 698 10.54 6.20 17.92
N GLU A 699 11.78 5.84 18.20
CA GLU A 699 12.18 5.09 19.39
C GLU A 699 12.59 6.09 20.47
N VAL A 700 11.96 5.98 21.64
CA VAL A 700 12.17 6.91 22.77
C VAL A 700 12.86 6.26 23.97
N TRP A 701 13.22 4.99 23.86
CA TRP A 701 14.03 4.28 24.86
C TRP A 701 15.54 4.52 24.63
N THR A 702 16.33 4.26 25.66
CA THR A 702 17.79 4.45 25.63
C THR A 702 18.47 3.18 25.12
N VAL A 703 19.26 3.30 24.06
CA VAL A 703 20.10 2.22 23.54
C VAL A 703 21.35 2.12 24.38
N THR A 704 21.66 0.91 24.84
CA THR A 704 22.97 0.57 25.41
C THR A 704 23.76 -0.13 24.31
N LEU A 705 24.78 0.55 23.79
CA LEU A 705 25.69 -0.05 22.83
C LEU A 705 26.67 -0.99 23.58
N PRO A 706 27.06 -2.13 22.97
CA PRO A 706 28.07 -3.04 23.53
C PRO A 706 29.42 -2.37 23.82
#